data_AF-A0A6N7ZNC6-F1
#
_entry.id   AF-A0A6N7ZNC6-F1
#
_cell.length_a   1.000
_cell.length_b   1.000
_cell.length_c   1.000
_cell.angle_alpha   90.00
_cell.angle_beta   90.00
_cell.angle_gamma   90.00
#
_symmetry.space_group_name_H-M   'P 1'
#
loop_
_entity.id
_entity.type
_entity.pdbx_description
1 polymer ?
#
loop_
_entity_poly.entity_id
_entity_poly.type
_entity_poly.pdbx_seq_one_letter_code
_entity_poly.pdbx_strand_id
1 'polypeptide(L)'
;MGATVVFCCLLWESVADSAVSRAGARTGALRRRRTRMPRPRSTRALALVSGLLALALAAPAAAATTPTAPAPPVTADDDPTTPLDRPEVGPGTSFVDVATKLDGYADPDWYAANVPVVDLPDADAEAVYYYRWRVLKEHLRYTEPGTGWVLTEFLDCCGYAAPYQAINAAAGHQLAEGRWLRDQRYLDDYEDYWLTGPGQIEPAQNPEAADWAHQYSFWAVTAIVERAKVTGDLDRLRSLQPELETFVEDWGNQFDADLGLYWQTPEYDAKESSPASYATDRDYAGRHTFRPSINAYLYGDMLALAEVATLNGDEATATEYRDRAAALREAVDTYLWDDERQFFYDVVDWENPGHERLRDRLDVGFVPWKFGLASPEQAVALDQLLDPQGFAAPFGPTVTERRSPDFWRSADQGCCKWDGPSWPFSTSLTLDGLATALRDDAAGDLTRADYLDLFETYVRTQFRDGEPYVAEAHHPDEDRWIYDGSNHSEDYLHSSYVDLVLQDVLGLQPQSGDSLVLDPLVPADWDWFAAENVPYHGRNVTVLFDRDGTRYGAGTGLRVYVDGEQVLHAGAVALAEGADPVEVPVPAGDPQRLPHAVNTSANPLRHEYPRPLASYTWRYDDAWRVLDGKVWYDEVPQNTRWTNYSSPNATDWVGVELAEPTTIGDVRFHGYQDADAVQPAAAYELEYWDGAAWQVVPDQTRVPEQPAGNGLNRITFPPLETTRYRVVFQAAPGKSVGVTELESWSPVARDVTVRVDAAQPAPGQASRVDVTVTSREDAVTGVDLAPDLPEGWTAVAVGDDGPVDLGAWDRATRSWDVTPAPDAVPGTEARIGAVARWGGGDAHGTRATTTVRLAFDPAWYDDVVLHDDFDTDTLADWTTMQPSAGEALPTLAAGDGSLSATGGARYWGLYGHRTARATSSSVVIAEIGAFSGQGTAEDSLFLGLAGGDRTYALAWFNHTNVASGLDYVGGANGSSPYFGLRGYGPGSRIALQVNGARVDVFAEEDGTWTWYGGTTTGGTLDTSDPDVLAGLLPTIGFRADRGTVSIASFEVRARSAAPGPQVDVTATSRCLAGTAHVAVRAAYTGTGGAGLGEPVDVELVTPFGTRTVTGVAPGENAYQSFSARAGTVTAGEATVRVTDAAGRVTQHTAPYPATTC
;
A
#
# COMPACT_ATOMS: atom_id res chain seq x y z
N MET A 1 12.58 -39.73 4.00
CA MET A 1 11.12 -39.95 4.10
C MET A 1 10.53 -38.56 4.26
N GLY A 2 10.38 -37.82 3.17
CA GLY A 2 9.21 -37.84 2.29
C GLY A 2 8.59 -36.45 2.42
N ALA A 3 9.27 -35.44 1.86
CA ALA A 3 8.88 -34.04 1.91
C ALA A 3 7.92 -33.75 0.75
N THR A 4 6.67 -33.44 1.09
CA THR A 4 5.68 -32.90 0.16
C THR A 4 5.75 -31.38 0.28
N VAL A 5 6.18 -30.72 -0.80
CA VAL A 5 6.20 -29.25 -0.92
C VAL A 5 4.76 -28.77 -1.12
N VAL A 6 4.36 -27.76 -0.35
CA VAL A 6 3.05 -27.09 -0.43
C VAL A 6 3.00 -26.30 -1.74
N PHE A 7 2.08 -26.67 -2.64
CA PHE A 7 1.65 -25.84 -3.76
C PHE A 7 0.42 -25.06 -3.28
N CYS A 8 0.46 -23.73 -3.38
CA CYS A 8 -0.71 -22.89 -3.17
C CYS A 8 -1.68 -23.08 -4.34
N CYS A 9 -2.74 -23.84 -4.09
CA CYS A 9 -4.04 -23.64 -4.72
C CYS A 9 -5.00 -23.42 -3.55
N LEU A 10 -5.55 -22.20 -3.42
CA LEU A 10 -6.76 -21.99 -2.63
C LEU A 10 -7.86 -22.82 -3.32
N LEU A 11 -8.28 -23.88 -2.65
CA LEU A 11 -9.45 -24.68 -3.03
C LEU A 11 -10.47 -24.53 -1.91
N TRP A 12 -11.47 -23.69 -2.18
CA TRP A 12 -12.82 -23.87 -1.69
C TRP A 12 -13.37 -25.18 -2.29
N GLU A 13 -13.87 -26.09 -1.47
CA GLU A 13 -14.95 -27.01 -1.86
C GLU A 13 -15.61 -27.65 -0.62
N SER A 14 -16.94 -27.58 -0.59
CA SER A 14 -17.83 -28.24 0.36
C SER A 14 -18.17 -29.68 -0.09
N VAL A 15 -18.83 -30.40 0.82
CA VAL A 15 -18.88 -31.86 0.98
C VAL A 15 -20.10 -32.52 0.31
N ALA A 16 -19.95 -33.78 -0.17
CA ALA A 16 -21.00 -34.84 -0.20
C ALA A 16 -20.40 -36.18 -0.70
N ASP A 17 -20.68 -37.40 -0.23
CA ASP A 17 -21.55 -37.95 0.82
C ASP A 17 -21.23 -39.46 1.03
N SER A 18 -21.70 -40.03 2.16
CA SER A 18 -22.12 -41.43 2.40
C SER A 18 -21.14 -42.55 2.87
N ALA A 19 -21.11 -42.71 4.20
CA ALA A 19 -21.52 -43.90 5.00
C ALA A 19 -20.78 -45.28 4.98
N VAL A 20 -20.63 -45.80 6.22
CA VAL A 20 -20.70 -47.21 6.70
C VAL A 20 -19.43 -47.86 7.30
N SER A 21 -19.45 -47.91 8.65
CA SER A 21 -19.11 -49.03 9.56
C SER A 21 -17.78 -49.12 10.35
N ARG A 22 -17.99 -49.09 11.67
CA ARG A 22 -17.56 -50.02 12.75
C ARG A 22 -16.08 -50.14 13.20
N ALA A 23 -15.97 -50.00 14.53
CA ALA A 23 -15.05 -50.64 15.50
C ALA A 23 -13.62 -50.07 15.57
N GLY A 24 -13.02 -49.78 16.73
CA GLY A 24 -13.41 -49.94 18.13
C GLY A 24 -12.19 -49.67 19.05
N ALA A 25 -12.45 -49.61 20.36
CA ALA A 25 -11.50 -49.68 21.50
C ALA A 25 -10.58 -48.45 21.73
N ARG A 26 -10.75 -47.66 22.79
CA ARG A 26 -10.59 -47.87 24.26
C ARG A 26 -9.19 -47.45 24.78
N THR A 27 -9.24 -46.80 25.96
CA THR A 27 -8.18 -46.47 26.94
C THR A 27 -7.39 -45.19 26.64
N GLY A 28 -7.11 -44.29 27.59
CA GLY A 28 -7.35 -44.27 29.03
C GLY A 28 -6.90 -42.93 29.61
N ALA A 29 -7.59 -42.50 30.66
CA ALA A 29 -7.36 -41.26 31.39
C ALA A 29 -6.00 -41.21 32.10
N LEU A 30 -5.46 -40.00 32.29
CA LEU A 30 -4.67 -39.66 33.48
C LEU A 30 -4.68 -38.15 33.77
N ARG A 31 -5.52 -37.78 34.73
CA ARG A 31 -5.42 -36.54 35.52
C ARG A 31 -4.12 -36.53 36.31
N ARG A 32 -3.42 -35.39 36.37
CA ARG A 32 -2.63 -34.99 37.55
C ARG A 32 -2.82 -33.51 37.87
N ARG A 33 -3.46 -33.28 39.03
CA ARG A 33 -3.35 -32.06 39.84
C ARG A 33 -1.97 -32.00 40.50
N ARG A 34 -1.42 -30.79 40.71
CA ARG A 34 -0.79 -30.32 41.96
C ARG A 34 -0.28 -28.88 41.78
N THR A 35 -0.96 -27.89 42.36
CA THR A 35 -0.72 -27.23 43.69
C THR A 35 0.26 -26.04 43.63
N ARG A 36 -0.32 -24.84 43.76
CA ARG A 36 0.32 -23.60 44.24
C ARG A 36 0.68 -23.71 45.73
N MET A 37 1.81 -23.09 46.13
CA MET A 37 1.97 -22.33 47.38
C MET A 37 3.29 -21.50 47.37
N PRO A 38 3.42 -20.44 48.22
CA PRO A 38 4.07 -19.17 47.84
C PRO A 38 5.22 -18.67 48.76
N ARG A 39 5.74 -17.46 48.42
CA ARG A 39 6.49 -16.44 49.23
C ARG A 39 8.01 -16.67 49.43
N PRO A 40 8.84 -15.63 49.79
CA PRO A 40 8.47 -14.32 50.40
C PRO A 40 9.20 -13.03 49.93
N ARG A 41 8.69 -11.90 50.44
CA ARG A 41 9.26 -10.53 50.51
C ARG A 41 10.42 -10.43 51.52
N SER A 42 11.38 -9.52 51.28
CA SER A 42 12.11 -8.73 52.31
C SER A 42 12.98 -7.65 51.63
N THR A 43 12.60 -6.36 51.68
CA THR A 43 13.10 -5.27 52.57
C THR A 43 14.35 -4.50 52.12
N ARG A 44 14.10 -3.20 51.93
CA ARG A 44 14.95 -1.98 51.89
C ARG A 44 16.30 -2.00 52.64
N ALA A 45 17.28 -1.27 52.09
CA ALA A 45 18.12 -0.35 52.86
C ALA A 45 18.66 0.80 51.97
N LEU A 46 18.48 2.03 52.45
CA LEU A 46 19.05 3.30 51.97
C LEU A 46 20.57 3.39 52.23
N ALA A 47 21.28 4.15 51.40
CA ALA A 47 22.32 5.07 51.87
C ALA A 47 22.51 6.26 50.89
N LEU A 48 22.45 7.46 51.47
CA LEU A 48 22.69 8.79 50.88
C LEU A 48 24.19 9.15 50.84
N VAL A 49 24.49 10.20 50.05
CA VAL A 49 25.38 11.36 50.35
C VAL A 49 26.43 11.66 49.25
N SER A 50 26.10 12.67 48.43
CA SER A 50 26.79 13.96 48.18
C SER A 50 28.29 14.03 47.85
N GLY A 51 28.63 14.86 46.84
CA GLY A 51 29.96 15.48 46.74
C GLY A 51 30.27 16.22 45.43
N LEU A 52 29.96 17.52 45.38
CA LEU A 52 30.48 18.52 44.41
C LEU A 52 32.02 18.65 44.47
N LEU A 53 32.70 18.96 43.35
CA LEU A 53 33.31 20.28 43.01
C LEU A 53 34.27 20.21 41.80
N ALA A 54 34.32 21.31 41.05
CA ALA A 54 35.11 21.62 39.86
C ALA A 54 36.62 21.91 40.10
N LEU A 55 37.46 21.83 39.05
CA LEU A 55 38.16 22.95 38.38
C LEU A 55 39.37 22.52 37.50
N ALA A 56 39.34 22.98 36.25
CA ALA A 56 40.37 23.73 35.48
C ALA A 56 41.74 23.14 35.02
N LEU A 57 41.89 23.21 33.68
CA LEU A 57 42.97 23.78 32.84
C LEU A 57 44.35 23.10 32.73
N ALA A 58 44.68 22.67 31.50
CA ALA A 58 45.87 23.14 30.76
C ALA A 58 45.80 22.73 29.26
N ALA A 59 45.91 23.70 28.35
CA ALA A 59 46.18 23.52 26.92
C ALA A 59 47.69 23.27 26.66
N PRO A 60 48.07 22.83 25.45
CA PRO A 60 48.78 23.79 24.59
C PRO A 60 48.46 23.73 23.08
N ALA A 61 48.46 24.93 22.50
CA ALA A 61 49.06 25.39 21.24
C ALA A 61 48.87 24.61 19.92
N ALA A 62 48.25 25.34 18.99
CA ALA A 62 48.00 25.07 17.59
C ALA A 62 49.26 24.97 16.69
N ALA A 63 49.09 24.28 15.56
CA ALA A 63 49.79 24.56 14.32
C ALA A 63 48.74 24.87 13.23
N ALA A 64 48.90 26.01 12.58
CA ALA A 64 47.96 26.61 11.65
C ALA A 64 48.03 26.01 10.24
N THR A 65 46.87 25.82 9.62
CA THR A 65 46.70 25.74 8.17
C THR A 65 45.67 26.79 7.73
N THR A 66 45.94 27.39 6.57
CA THR A 66 45.31 28.55 5.94
C THR A 66 43.78 28.44 5.78
N PRO A 67 43.04 29.56 5.88
CA PRO A 67 41.59 29.55 5.72
C PRO A 67 41.21 29.44 4.24
N THR A 68 40.50 28.38 3.89
CA THR A 68 39.61 28.33 2.73
C THR A 68 38.37 29.14 3.09
N ALA A 69 37.88 29.98 2.18
CA ALA A 69 36.71 30.82 2.42
C ALA A 69 35.50 29.96 2.88
N PRO A 70 34.77 30.36 3.93
CA PRO A 70 33.55 29.66 4.31
C PRO A 70 32.53 29.82 3.17
N ALA A 71 31.86 28.72 2.83
CA ALA A 71 30.57 28.78 2.14
C ALA A 71 29.62 29.71 2.94
N PRO A 72 28.72 30.43 2.27
CA PRO A 72 27.76 31.29 2.96
C PRO A 72 27.00 30.46 4.03
N PRO A 73 26.68 31.07 5.18
CA PRO A 73 25.94 30.38 6.22
C PRO A 73 24.55 30.05 5.68
N VAL A 74 24.22 28.76 5.64
CA VAL A 74 22.83 28.32 5.64
C VAL A 74 22.22 28.91 6.92
N THR A 75 21.24 29.79 6.77
CA THR A 75 20.49 30.35 7.89
C THR A 75 19.75 29.21 8.55
N ALA A 76 20.30 28.77 9.68
CA ALA A 76 19.65 27.88 10.62
C ALA A 76 18.53 28.63 11.34
N ASP A 77 17.29 28.25 11.07
CA ASP A 77 16.29 28.10 12.13
C ASP A 77 15.88 26.62 12.35
N ASP A 78 16.48 25.68 11.61
CA ASP A 78 16.27 24.25 11.85
C ASP A 78 17.48 23.65 12.59
N ASP A 79 17.34 23.49 13.90
CA ASP A 79 18.21 22.62 14.69
C ASP A 79 17.90 21.16 14.31
N PRO A 80 18.82 20.41 13.66
CA PRO A 80 18.61 19.00 13.30
C PRO A 80 18.54 18.06 14.53
N THR A 81 18.65 18.60 15.75
CA THR A 81 18.36 17.89 17.00
C THR A 81 16.88 17.98 17.41
N THR A 82 15.99 18.34 16.48
CA THR A 82 14.54 18.49 16.66
C THR A 82 13.94 17.39 17.54
N PRO A 83 13.03 17.72 18.49
CA PRO A 83 12.22 16.73 19.21
C PRO A 83 11.64 15.69 18.25
N LEU A 84 11.25 14.52 18.77
CA LEU A 84 10.46 13.55 17.99
C LEU A 84 9.43 14.32 17.16
N ASP A 85 9.31 13.98 15.87
CA ASP A 85 8.37 14.57 14.93
C ASP A 85 6.93 14.15 15.28
N ARG A 86 6.55 14.50 16.50
CA ARG A 86 5.33 14.15 17.22
C ARG A 86 4.72 15.45 17.72
N PRO A 87 3.39 15.52 17.76
CA PRO A 87 2.72 16.65 18.35
C PRO A 87 3.07 16.78 19.84
N GLU A 88 3.19 18.02 20.30
CA GLU A 88 3.26 18.35 21.71
C GLU A 88 1.82 18.47 22.20
N VAL A 89 1.49 17.84 23.32
CA VAL A 89 0.17 18.02 23.91
C VAL A 89 -0.04 19.49 24.26
N GLY A 90 0.97 20.19 24.79
CA GLY A 90 0.87 21.60 25.14
C GLY A 90 0.17 21.84 26.50
N PRO A 91 -0.32 23.07 26.78
CA PRO A 91 -1.03 23.38 28.02
C PRO A 91 -2.30 22.54 28.18
N GLY A 92 -2.48 21.88 29.31
CA GLY A 92 -3.60 20.96 29.52
C GLY A 92 -3.79 20.60 30.99
N THR A 93 -4.55 19.54 31.24
CA THR A 93 -4.77 18.99 32.58
C THR A 93 -4.00 17.68 32.79
N SER A 94 -3.99 17.15 34.03
CA SER A 94 -3.22 15.96 34.44
C SER A 94 -3.91 15.20 35.60
N PHE A 95 -5.21 14.96 35.44
CA PHE A 95 -6.05 14.20 36.34
C PHE A 95 -5.91 12.68 36.17
N VAL A 96 -5.59 12.21 34.95
CA VAL A 96 -5.43 10.79 34.63
C VAL A 96 -3.94 10.44 34.51
N ASP A 97 -3.54 9.31 35.10
CA ASP A 97 -2.18 8.80 34.97
C ASP A 97 -2.00 8.10 33.62
N VAL A 98 -1.61 8.89 32.61
CA VAL A 98 -1.39 8.44 31.23
C VAL A 98 -0.39 7.28 31.16
N ALA A 99 0.67 7.30 31.97
CA ALA A 99 1.68 6.24 31.96
C ALA A 99 1.10 4.90 32.42
N THR A 100 0.14 4.92 33.35
CA THR A 100 -0.58 3.71 33.78
C THR A 100 -1.55 3.22 32.70
N LYS A 101 -2.22 4.11 31.97
CA LYS A 101 -3.15 3.73 30.89
C LYS A 101 -2.45 3.10 29.68
N LEU A 102 -1.22 3.52 29.41
CA LEU A 102 -0.42 3.04 28.28
C LEU A 102 0.57 1.91 28.65
N ASP A 103 0.50 1.36 29.86
CA ASP A 103 1.37 0.26 30.27
C ASP A 103 1.13 -0.97 29.39
N GLY A 104 2.21 -1.55 28.85
CA GLY A 104 2.15 -2.70 27.95
C GLY A 104 1.98 -2.38 26.46
N TYR A 105 1.69 -1.13 26.08
CA TYR A 105 1.63 -0.73 24.66
C TYR A 105 3.03 -0.51 24.08
N ALA A 106 3.25 -0.96 22.84
CA ALA A 106 4.49 -0.75 22.12
C ALA A 106 4.62 0.70 21.64
N ASP A 107 5.76 1.34 21.91
CA ASP A 107 5.97 2.77 21.63
C ASP A 107 4.90 3.68 22.30
N PRO A 108 4.84 3.70 23.66
CA PRO A 108 3.83 4.42 24.43
C PRO A 108 3.88 5.95 24.20
N ASP A 109 5.04 6.47 23.84
CA ASP A 109 5.23 7.91 23.60
C ASP A 109 4.47 8.40 22.34
N TRP A 110 4.20 7.53 21.35
CA TRP A 110 3.33 7.89 20.22
C TRP A 110 1.87 8.07 20.67
N TYR A 111 1.37 7.17 21.52
CA TYR A 111 0.02 7.26 22.06
C TYR A 111 -0.12 8.49 22.95
N ALA A 112 0.84 8.74 23.84
CA ALA A 112 0.82 9.92 24.71
C ALA A 112 0.82 11.26 23.94
N ALA A 113 1.40 11.29 22.74
CA ALA A 113 1.40 12.48 21.88
C ALA A 113 0.06 12.64 21.12
N ASN A 114 -0.53 11.54 20.65
CA ASN A 114 -1.63 11.56 19.69
C ASN A 114 -3.01 11.32 20.26
N VAL A 115 -3.12 10.40 21.21
CA VAL A 115 -4.39 9.78 21.61
C VAL A 115 -5.00 10.53 22.79
N PRO A 116 -6.29 10.91 22.72
CA PRO A 116 -7.03 11.39 23.89
C PRO A 116 -7.07 10.33 24.99
N VAL A 117 -6.86 10.74 26.23
CA VAL A 117 -6.83 9.81 27.37
C VAL A 117 -8.21 9.74 28.00
N VAL A 118 -8.75 8.54 28.17
CA VAL A 118 -10.03 8.32 28.86
C VAL A 118 -9.85 7.56 30.18
N ASP A 119 -10.71 7.86 31.14
CA ASP A 119 -10.85 7.13 32.39
C ASP A 119 -12.33 6.79 32.59
N LEU A 120 -12.70 5.53 32.38
CA LEU A 120 -14.08 5.04 32.42
C LEU A 120 -14.29 4.09 33.61
N PRO A 121 -15.48 4.08 34.23
CA PRO A 121 -15.79 3.15 35.31
C PRO A 121 -16.05 1.72 34.80
N ASP A 122 -16.37 1.56 33.52
CA ASP A 122 -16.42 0.27 32.82
C ASP A 122 -15.02 -0.08 32.29
N ALA A 123 -14.43 -1.12 32.87
CA ALA A 123 -13.08 -1.56 32.53
C ALA A 123 -13.00 -2.27 31.17
N ASP A 124 -14.08 -2.92 30.73
CA ASP A 124 -14.10 -3.63 29.45
C ASP A 124 -14.23 -2.59 28.32
N ALA A 125 -15.11 -1.60 28.48
CA ALA A 125 -15.23 -0.50 27.52
C ALA A 125 -13.93 0.33 27.40
N GLU A 126 -13.24 0.56 28.53
CA GLU A 126 -11.93 1.21 28.56
C GLU A 126 -10.84 0.37 27.88
N ALA A 127 -10.80 -0.94 28.13
CA ALA A 127 -9.82 -1.83 27.52
C ALA A 127 -9.97 -1.86 25.99
N VAL A 128 -11.21 -1.92 25.49
CA VAL A 128 -11.50 -1.83 24.06
C VAL A 128 -11.09 -0.47 23.50
N TYR A 129 -11.30 0.64 24.22
CA TYR A 129 -10.90 1.98 23.75
C TYR A 129 -9.40 2.07 23.42
N TYR A 130 -8.54 1.66 24.35
CA TYR A 130 -7.09 1.72 24.11
C TYR A 130 -6.62 0.64 23.12
N TYR A 131 -7.26 -0.54 23.10
CA TYR A 131 -7.02 -1.55 22.07
C TYR A 131 -7.32 -1.03 20.67
N ARG A 132 -8.45 -0.33 20.47
CA ARG A 132 -8.85 0.22 19.17
C ARG A 132 -7.91 1.31 18.66
N TRP A 133 -7.26 2.06 19.55
CA TRP A 133 -6.15 2.94 19.18
C TRP A 133 -4.89 2.20 18.74
N ARG A 134 -4.60 1.03 19.31
CA ARG A 134 -3.51 0.16 18.83
C ARG A 134 -3.81 -0.35 17.44
N VAL A 135 -5.02 -0.87 17.22
CA VAL A 135 -5.49 -1.29 15.90
C VAL A 135 -5.28 -0.16 14.88
N LEU A 136 -5.79 1.04 15.14
CA LEU A 136 -5.60 2.17 14.23
C LEU A 136 -4.12 2.45 13.92
N LYS A 137 -3.25 2.43 14.94
CA LYS A 137 -1.81 2.64 14.76
C LYS A 137 -1.18 1.56 13.88
N GLU A 138 -1.58 0.30 14.03
CA GLU A 138 -1.07 -0.82 13.23
C GLU A 138 -1.46 -0.68 11.75
N HIS A 139 -2.55 0.01 11.46
CA HIS A 139 -2.99 0.28 10.08
C HIS A 139 -2.38 1.53 9.45
N LEU A 140 -1.65 2.35 10.20
CA LEU A 140 -0.89 3.47 9.63
C LEU A 140 0.26 2.93 8.79
N ARG A 141 0.20 3.24 7.49
CA ARG A 141 1.21 2.84 6.53
C ARG A 141 1.74 4.04 5.78
N TYR A 142 3.03 4.33 5.92
CA TYR A 142 3.67 5.32 5.05
C TYR A 142 3.89 4.70 3.67
N THR A 143 3.48 5.41 2.62
CA THR A 143 3.50 4.90 1.25
C THR A 143 4.79 5.31 0.54
N GLU A 144 4.82 6.51 -0.01
CA GLU A 144 5.96 7.12 -0.66
C GLU A 144 5.92 8.65 -0.51
N PRO A 145 7.06 9.34 -0.69
CA PRO A 145 7.08 10.80 -0.74
C PRO A 145 6.08 11.34 -1.79
N GLY A 146 5.22 12.24 -1.36
CA GLY A 146 4.18 12.85 -2.20
C GLY A 146 2.78 12.25 -2.01
N THR A 147 2.66 10.96 -1.67
CA THR A 147 1.39 10.34 -1.26
C THR A 147 1.25 10.30 0.26
N GLY A 148 2.33 10.02 0.99
CA GLY A 148 2.33 10.09 2.45
C GLY A 148 1.65 8.90 3.14
N TRP A 149 0.91 9.14 4.21
CA TRP A 149 0.25 8.09 5.00
C TRP A 149 -1.09 7.64 4.42
N VAL A 150 -1.37 6.34 4.56
CA VAL A 150 -2.71 5.76 4.36
C VAL A 150 -3.09 4.91 5.56
N LEU A 151 -4.40 4.67 5.73
CA LEU A 151 -4.92 3.62 6.60
C LEU A 151 -5.28 2.40 5.76
N THR A 152 -4.81 1.23 6.19
CA THR A 152 -5.23 -0.06 5.62
C THR A 152 -6.47 -0.59 6.33
N GLU A 153 -7.20 -1.51 5.71
CA GLU A 153 -8.38 -2.16 6.31
C GLU A 153 -8.02 -3.51 6.94
N PHE A 154 -7.29 -4.33 6.18
CA PHE A 154 -6.60 -5.53 6.66
C PHE A 154 -5.12 -5.22 6.89
N LEU A 155 -4.50 -5.82 7.92
CA LEU A 155 -3.07 -5.62 8.17
C LEU A 155 -2.24 -6.00 6.94
N ASP A 156 -2.41 -7.23 6.44
CA ASP A 156 -1.88 -7.62 5.13
C ASP A 156 -3.01 -8.02 4.20
N CYS A 157 -3.05 -7.39 3.04
CA CYS A 157 -4.23 -7.32 2.20
C CYS A 157 -4.17 -8.23 0.96
N CYS A 158 -5.34 -8.35 0.32
CA CYS A 158 -5.73 -9.25 -0.75
C CYS A 158 -5.75 -8.53 -2.11
N GLY A 159 -5.83 -9.30 -3.20
CA GLY A 159 -5.66 -8.83 -4.58
C GLY A 159 -6.73 -7.88 -5.13
N TYR A 160 -7.56 -7.27 -4.26
CA TYR A 160 -8.64 -6.34 -4.59
C TYR A 160 -8.53 -4.98 -3.91
N ALA A 161 -7.40 -4.71 -3.25
CA ALA A 161 -7.12 -3.41 -2.68
C ALA A 161 -6.60 -2.43 -3.74
N ALA A 162 -6.86 -1.16 -3.49
CA ALA A 162 -6.25 -0.04 -4.21
C ALA A 162 -4.72 -0.04 -3.97
N PRO A 163 -3.96 0.80 -4.70
CA PRO A 163 -2.53 0.98 -4.45
C PRO A 163 -2.22 1.15 -2.96
N TYR A 164 -1.07 0.61 -2.53
CA TYR A 164 -0.64 0.63 -1.12
C TYR A 164 -1.53 -0.16 -0.13
N GLN A 165 -2.39 -1.05 -0.63
CA GLN A 165 -3.31 -1.88 0.17
C GLN A 165 -4.43 -1.09 0.86
N ALA A 166 -4.74 0.12 0.40
CA ALA A 166 -5.90 0.86 0.87
C ALA A 166 -7.21 0.24 0.31
N ILE A 167 -8.28 0.25 1.10
CA ILE A 167 -9.63 -0.16 0.69
C ILE A 167 -10.60 0.91 1.17
N ASN A 168 -11.46 1.43 0.28
CA ASN A 168 -12.35 2.55 0.61
C ASN A 168 -13.62 2.14 1.36
N ALA A 169 -13.96 0.84 1.45
CA ALA A 169 -15.18 0.35 2.11
C ALA A 169 -15.36 0.93 3.52
N ALA A 170 -14.30 0.90 4.33
CA ALA A 170 -14.30 1.49 5.68
C ALA A 170 -13.60 2.85 5.79
N ALA A 171 -13.29 3.55 4.69
CA ALA A 171 -12.61 4.84 4.76
C ALA A 171 -13.38 5.87 5.58
N GLY A 172 -14.72 5.90 5.48
CA GLY A 172 -15.56 6.75 6.33
C GLY A 172 -15.45 6.43 7.82
N HIS A 173 -15.36 5.14 8.17
CA HIS A 173 -15.13 4.70 9.55
C HIS A 173 -13.75 5.09 10.07
N GLN A 174 -12.73 4.93 9.23
CA GLN A 174 -11.34 5.22 9.56
C GLN A 174 -11.11 6.72 9.78
N LEU A 175 -11.71 7.57 8.95
CA LEU A 175 -11.69 9.02 9.13
C LEU A 175 -12.41 9.42 10.42
N ALA A 176 -13.58 8.86 10.71
CA ALA A 176 -14.31 9.11 11.95
C ALA A 176 -13.54 8.65 13.20
N GLU A 177 -12.89 7.49 13.15
CA GLU A 177 -12.09 6.96 14.26
C GLU A 177 -10.83 7.83 14.49
N GLY A 178 -10.13 8.19 13.40
CA GLY A 178 -8.84 8.86 13.45
C GLY A 178 -8.91 10.39 13.59
N ARG A 179 -10.06 11.04 13.38
CA ARG A 179 -10.18 12.52 13.48
C ARG A 179 -9.79 13.10 14.83
N TRP A 180 -9.73 12.26 15.87
CA TRP A 180 -9.30 12.59 17.22
C TRP A 180 -7.79 12.50 17.46
N LEU A 181 -7.00 12.08 16.47
CA LEU A 181 -5.54 12.13 16.52
C LEU A 181 -5.08 13.58 16.56
N ARG A 182 -4.05 13.87 17.37
CA ARG A 182 -3.45 15.21 17.41
C ARG A 182 -2.59 15.51 16.18
N ASP A 183 -1.85 14.52 15.68
CA ASP A 183 -1.09 14.66 14.44
C ASP A 183 -2.01 14.53 13.23
N GLN A 184 -2.26 15.67 12.57
CA GLN A 184 -3.18 15.75 11.45
C GLN A 184 -2.63 15.18 10.15
N ARG A 185 -1.31 15.03 10.04
CA ARG A 185 -0.66 14.60 8.78
C ARG A 185 -1.14 13.22 8.31
N TYR A 186 -1.44 12.32 9.25
CA TYR A 186 -1.91 10.98 8.94
C TYR A 186 -3.20 10.99 8.11
N LEU A 187 -4.17 11.83 8.49
CA LEU A 187 -5.45 11.89 7.81
C LEU A 187 -5.49 12.95 6.71
N ASP A 188 -4.65 13.99 6.77
CA ASP A 188 -4.47 14.90 5.65
C ASP A 188 -3.96 14.14 4.41
N ASP A 189 -2.94 13.31 4.57
CA ASP A 189 -2.41 12.45 3.51
C ASP A 189 -3.47 11.43 3.04
N TYR A 190 -4.25 10.86 3.97
CA TYR A 190 -5.27 9.86 3.64
C TYR A 190 -6.46 10.46 2.87
N GLU A 191 -6.86 11.68 3.18
CA GLU A 191 -7.84 12.43 2.40
C GLU A 191 -7.29 12.82 1.02
N ASP A 192 -6.07 13.36 0.97
CA ASP A 192 -5.40 13.72 -0.28
C ASP A 192 -5.27 12.46 -1.19
N TYR A 193 -4.99 11.28 -0.60
CA TYR A 193 -4.93 9.97 -1.29
C TYR A 193 -6.24 9.62 -2.01
N TRP A 194 -7.39 9.74 -1.34
CA TRP A 194 -8.70 9.39 -1.92
C TRP A 194 -9.24 10.46 -2.87
N LEU A 195 -8.98 11.74 -2.60
CA LEU A 195 -9.52 12.85 -3.40
C LEU A 195 -8.69 13.20 -4.63
N THR A 196 -7.36 13.07 -4.55
CA THR A 196 -6.45 13.59 -5.59
C THR A 196 -5.25 12.70 -5.90
N GLY A 197 -5.05 11.67 -5.08
CA GLY A 197 -3.91 10.77 -5.12
C GLY A 197 -4.23 9.43 -5.80
N PRO A 198 -3.48 8.37 -5.46
CA PRO A 198 -3.62 7.06 -6.08
C PRO A 198 -5.00 6.39 -5.93
N GLY A 199 -5.85 6.87 -5.02
CA GLY A 199 -7.26 6.45 -4.95
C GLY A 199 -8.06 6.82 -6.21
N GLN A 200 -7.63 7.81 -6.98
CA GLN A 200 -8.30 8.25 -8.21
C GLN A 200 -7.79 7.53 -9.48
N ILE A 201 -7.00 6.45 -9.34
CA ILE A 201 -6.46 5.72 -10.49
C ILE A 201 -7.54 4.81 -11.12
N GLU A 202 -7.59 4.79 -12.45
CA GLU A 202 -8.49 3.92 -13.23
C GLU A 202 -7.74 2.81 -14.00
N PRO A 203 -8.42 1.68 -14.32
CA PRO A 203 -9.71 1.25 -13.78
C PRO A 203 -9.55 0.62 -12.40
N ALA A 204 -10.57 0.75 -11.55
CA ALA A 204 -10.69 -0.04 -10.33
C ALA A 204 -11.09 -1.49 -10.62
N GLN A 205 -11.16 -2.33 -9.59
CA GLN A 205 -11.68 -3.68 -9.75
C GLN A 205 -13.19 -3.72 -10.00
N ASN A 206 -13.94 -2.78 -9.40
CA ASN A 206 -15.35 -2.60 -9.72
C ASN A 206 -15.48 -2.04 -11.14
N PRO A 207 -16.04 -2.80 -12.10
CA PRO A 207 -16.14 -2.36 -13.49
C PRO A 207 -17.11 -1.19 -13.70
N GLU A 208 -17.97 -0.90 -12.71
CA GLU A 208 -18.95 0.20 -12.74
C GLU A 208 -18.45 1.44 -11.97
N ALA A 209 -17.30 1.35 -11.29
CA ALA A 209 -16.72 2.48 -10.56
C ALA A 209 -15.93 3.40 -11.50
N ALA A 210 -15.92 4.70 -11.18
CA ALA A 210 -15.05 5.66 -11.86
C ALA A 210 -13.57 5.31 -11.60
N ASP A 211 -13.21 5.09 -10.34
CA ASP A 211 -11.84 4.87 -9.87
C ASP A 211 -11.81 4.01 -8.58
N TRP A 212 -10.63 3.85 -7.96
CA TRP A 212 -10.50 3.10 -6.69
C TRP A 212 -11.21 3.76 -5.50
N ALA A 213 -11.40 5.08 -5.50
CA ALA A 213 -12.13 5.83 -4.50
C ALA A 213 -13.64 5.63 -4.62
N HIS A 214 -14.13 5.12 -5.74
CA HIS A 214 -15.54 4.80 -6.00
C HIS A 214 -15.78 3.27 -6.07
N GLN A 215 -14.82 2.45 -5.65
CA GLN A 215 -14.96 0.99 -5.68
C GLN A 215 -16.08 0.51 -4.75
N TYR A 216 -16.01 0.88 -3.46
CA TYR A 216 -17.06 0.62 -2.47
C TYR A 216 -17.81 1.90 -2.05
N SER A 217 -19.07 1.79 -1.63
CA SER A 217 -19.82 2.92 -1.07
C SER A 217 -19.25 3.38 0.27
N PHE A 218 -19.06 4.70 0.46
CA PHE A 218 -18.79 5.31 1.78
C PHE A 218 -19.15 6.82 1.78
N TRP A 219 -19.23 7.45 2.96
CA TRP A 219 -19.63 8.86 3.16
C TRP A 219 -18.42 9.82 3.23
N ALA A 220 -17.66 9.92 2.15
CA ALA A 220 -16.36 10.61 2.15
C ALA A 220 -16.46 12.08 2.59
N VAL A 221 -17.35 12.83 1.95
CA VAL A 221 -17.44 14.29 2.15
C VAL A 221 -17.91 14.60 3.57
N THR A 222 -18.89 13.84 4.06
CA THR A 222 -19.38 13.93 5.43
C THR A 222 -18.24 13.70 6.43
N ALA A 223 -17.45 12.62 6.27
CA ALA A 223 -16.36 12.29 7.18
C ALA A 223 -15.26 13.38 7.21
N ILE A 224 -14.94 13.96 6.05
CA ILE A 224 -13.95 15.05 5.91
C ILE A 224 -14.44 16.33 6.59
N VAL A 225 -15.70 16.72 6.38
CA VAL A 225 -16.31 17.89 7.03
C VAL A 225 -16.35 17.70 8.55
N GLU A 226 -16.76 16.52 9.02
CA GLU A 226 -16.79 16.21 10.45
C GLU A 226 -15.41 16.21 11.09
N ARG A 227 -14.38 15.72 10.38
CA ARG A 227 -12.99 15.85 10.82
C ARG A 227 -12.58 17.31 10.93
N ALA A 228 -12.89 18.14 9.94
CA ALA A 228 -12.56 19.57 9.98
C ALA A 228 -13.22 20.30 11.16
N LYS A 229 -14.41 19.86 11.60
CA LYS A 229 -15.08 20.35 12.83
C LYS A 229 -14.38 19.94 14.11
N VAL A 230 -13.52 18.91 14.10
CA VAL A 230 -12.67 18.54 15.24
C VAL A 230 -11.34 19.29 15.19
N THR A 231 -10.70 19.35 14.02
CA THR A 231 -9.36 19.93 13.86
C THR A 231 -9.39 21.45 13.88
N GLY A 232 -10.49 22.06 13.43
CA GLY A 232 -10.63 23.49 13.19
C GLY A 232 -9.98 23.96 11.89
N ASP A 233 -9.49 23.04 11.03
CA ASP A 233 -8.83 23.38 9.76
C ASP A 233 -9.85 23.65 8.64
N LEU A 234 -10.66 24.68 8.86
CA LEU A 234 -11.72 25.09 7.93
C LEU A 234 -11.14 25.71 6.65
N ASP A 235 -9.93 26.26 6.69
CA ASP A 235 -9.31 26.86 5.50
C ASP A 235 -8.84 25.78 4.51
N ARG A 236 -8.27 24.67 4.98
CA ARG A 236 -8.04 23.50 4.12
C ARG A 236 -9.35 22.95 3.58
N LEU A 237 -10.36 22.76 4.42
CA LEU A 237 -11.68 22.27 3.98
C LEU A 237 -12.29 23.14 2.86
N ARG A 238 -12.24 24.46 3.02
CA ARG A 238 -12.70 25.42 2.01
C ARG A 238 -11.97 25.25 0.67
N SER A 239 -10.66 24.99 0.71
CA SER A 239 -9.84 24.81 -0.50
C SER A 239 -10.17 23.53 -1.29
N LEU A 240 -10.72 22.52 -0.60
CA LEU A 240 -11.08 21.22 -1.16
C LEU A 240 -12.47 21.21 -1.83
N GLN A 241 -13.23 22.30 -1.82
CA GLN A 241 -14.59 22.32 -2.40
C GLN A 241 -14.64 21.71 -3.82
N PRO A 242 -13.73 22.05 -4.77
CA PRO A 242 -13.78 21.47 -6.12
C PRO A 242 -13.57 19.94 -6.16
N GLU A 243 -12.65 19.45 -5.34
CA GLU A 243 -12.38 18.01 -5.19
C GLU A 243 -13.58 17.27 -4.60
N LEU A 244 -14.24 17.87 -3.59
CA LEU A 244 -15.45 17.31 -2.98
C LEU A 244 -16.64 17.31 -3.94
N GLU A 245 -16.79 18.35 -4.76
CA GLU A 245 -17.77 18.37 -5.86
C GLU A 245 -17.51 17.24 -6.85
N THR A 246 -16.26 17.10 -7.30
CA THR A 246 -15.86 16.03 -8.23
C THR A 246 -16.18 14.66 -7.66
N PHE A 247 -15.83 14.43 -6.38
CA PHE A 247 -16.11 13.17 -5.70
C PHE A 247 -17.61 12.83 -5.67
N VAL A 248 -18.50 13.80 -5.41
CA VAL A 248 -19.96 13.54 -5.45
C VAL A 248 -20.45 13.28 -6.88
N GLU A 249 -19.89 13.95 -7.87
CA GLU A 249 -20.28 13.79 -9.27
C GLU A 249 -19.84 12.45 -9.87
N ASP A 250 -18.70 11.90 -9.45
CA ASP A 250 -18.16 10.64 -9.97
C ASP A 250 -19.00 9.40 -9.59
N TRP A 251 -19.88 9.52 -8.59
CA TRP A 251 -20.97 8.56 -8.33
C TRP A 251 -22.09 8.57 -9.40
N GLY A 252 -22.02 9.47 -10.38
CA GLY A 252 -23.03 9.63 -11.43
C GLY A 252 -23.24 8.39 -12.31
N ASN A 253 -22.25 7.50 -12.42
CA ASN A 253 -22.39 6.22 -13.14
C ASN A 253 -23.38 5.28 -12.45
N GLN A 254 -23.61 5.47 -11.16
CA GLN A 254 -24.52 4.69 -10.32
C GLN A 254 -25.84 5.40 -10.04
N PHE A 255 -26.13 6.53 -10.70
CA PHE A 255 -27.37 7.28 -10.53
C PHE A 255 -28.44 6.88 -11.55
N ASP A 256 -29.61 6.47 -11.08
CA ASP A 256 -30.80 6.28 -11.91
C ASP A 256 -31.63 7.56 -11.94
N ALA A 257 -31.64 8.24 -13.10
CA ALA A 257 -32.34 9.50 -13.26
C ALA A 257 -33.87 9.38 -13.32
N ASP A 258 -34.43 8.21 -13.62
CA ASP A 258 -35.88 8.00 -13.68
C ASP A 258 -36.46 7.82 -12.28
N LEU A 259 -35.72 7.17 -11.38
CA LEU A 259 -36.11 6.99 -9.97
C LEU A 259 -35.57 8.09 -9.05
N GLY A 260 -34.48 8.75 -9.44
CA GLY A 260 -33.78 9.71 -8.59
C GLY A 260 -33.01 9.05 -7.45
N LEU A 261 -32.55 7.81 -7.64
CA LEU A 261 -31.84 7.01 -6.63
C LEU A 261 -30.49 6.55 -7.15
N TYR A 262 -29.55 6.36 -6.24
CA TYR A 262 -28.31 5.66 -6.50
C TYR A 262 -28.47 4.16 -6.27
N TRP A 263 -27.83 3.35 -7.11
CA TRP A 263 -27.77 1.91 -6.97
C TRP A 263 -26.35 1.44 -6.64
N GLN A 264 -26.25 0.32 -5.95
CA GLN A 264 -24.99 -0.40 -5.77
C GLN A 264 -25.27 -1.90 -5.71
N THR A 265 -24.28 -2.74 -6.05
CA THR A 265 -24.37 -4.17 -5.76
C THR A 265 -24.08 -4.45 -4.29
N PRO A 266 -24.70 -5.45 -3.65
CA PRO A 266 -24.35 -5.82 -2.27
C PRO A 266 -22.85 -6.02 -2.02
N GLU A 267 -22.09 -6.62 -2.95
CA GLU A 267 -20.62 -6.76 -2.83
C GLU A 267 -19.90 -5.41 -2.74
N TYR A 268 -20.19 -4.49 -3.64
CA TYR A 268 -19.56 -3.15 -3.64
C TYR A 268 -20.20 -2.17 -2.65
N ASP A 269 -21.20 -2.60 -1.89
CA ASP A 269 -21.64 -1.93 -0.66
C ASP A 269 -21.02 -2.59 0.59
N ALA A 270 -19.99 -3.44 0.39
CA ALA A 270 -19.31 -4.26 1.39
C ALA A 270 -20.24 -5.19 2.18
N LYS A 271 -21.31 -5.70 1.53
CA LYS A 271 -22.43 -6.44 2.13
C LYS A 271 -22.87 -7.66 1.30
N GLU A 272 -21.90 -8.38 0.75
CA GLU A 272 -22.08 -9.56 -0.11
C GLU A 272 -22.83 -10.73 0.57
N SER A 273 -23.45 -11.60 -0.23
CA SER A 273 -24.25 -12.73 0.26
C SER A 273 -25.28 -12.33 1.32
N SER A 274 -25.97 -11.22 1.08
CA SER A 274 -27.13 -10.78 1.87
C SER A 274 -28.43 -11.25 1.21
N PRO A 275 -29.60 -11.15 1.87
CA PRO A 275 -30.88 -11.41 1.24
C PRO A 275 -31.13 -10.64 -0.07
N ALA A 276 -30.51 -9.46 -0.23
CA ALA A 276 -30.53 -8.73 -1.50
C ALA A 276 -29.74 -9.46 -2.60
N SER A 277 -28.59 -10.07 -2.29
CA SER A 277 -27.85 -10.93 -3.24
C SER A 277 -28.67 -12.15 -3.65
N TYR A 278 -29.30 -12.80 -2.66
CA TYR A 278 -30.08 -14.02 -2.84
C TYR A 278 -31.38 -13.85 -3.64
N ALA A 279 -31.84 -12.60 -3.80
CA ALA A 279 -32.97 -12.28 -4.68
C ALA A 279 -32.58 -12.33 -6.17
N THR A 280 -31.32 -12.60 -6.50
CA THR A 280 -30.77 -12.58 -7.86
C THR A 280 -30.19 -13.95 -8.26
N ASP A 281 -29.66 -14.05 -9.48
CA ASP A 281 -28.86 -15.19 -9.94
C ASP A 281 -27.38 -15.13 -9.49
N ARG A 282 -26.99 -14.12 -8.68
CA ARG A 282 -25.64 -13.93 -8.14
C ARG A 282 -25.66 -13.94 -6.61
N ASP A 283 -25.62 -15.12 -6.01
CA ASP A 283 -25.72 -15.31 -4.55
C ASP A 283 -24.62 -14.59 -3.73
N TYR A 284 -23.47 -14.27 -4.33
CA TYR A 284 -22.40 -13.50 -3.68
C TYR A 284 -22.55 -12.00 -3.95
N ALA A 285 -22.26 -11.59 -5.18
CA ALA A 285 -22.21 -10.20 -5.60
C ALA A 285 -23.54 -9.46 -5.50
N GLY A 286 -24.64 -10.18 -5.75
CA GLY A 286 -25.93 -9.59 -6.08
C GLY A 286 -25.91 -8.86 -7.43
N ARG A 287 -26.89 -7.98 -7.62
CA ARG A 287 -27.03 -7.09 -8.79
C ARG A 287 -27.36 -5.67 -8.32
N HIS A 288 -27.53 -4.76 -9.28
CA HIS A 288 -27.89 -3.37 -9.01
C HIS A 288 -29.07 -3.33 -8.04
N THR A 289 -28.86 -2.69 -6.91
CA THR A 289 -29.83 -2.60 -5.83
C THR A 289 -29.87 -1.15 -5.38
N PHE A 290 -31.06 -0.54 -5.35
CA PHE A 290 -31.26 0.74 -4.70
C PHE A 290 -31.31 0.48 -3.18
N ARG A 291 -30.22 0.80 -2.49
CA ARG A 291 -30.02 0.47 -1.07
C ARG A 291 -30.16 1.71 -0.20
N PRO A 292 -30.75 1.62 1.02
CA PRO A 292 -30.78 2.74 1.95
C PRO A 292 -29.40 3.27 2.33
N SER A 293 -28.36 2.42 2.30
CA SER A 293 -26.95 2.78 2.59
C SER A 293 -26.38 3.86 1.67
N ILE A 294 -26.06 3.52 0.41
CA ILE A 294 -25.44 4.47 -0.54
C ILE A 294 -26.25 5.75 -0.72
N ASN A 295 -27.59 5.66 -0.70
CA ASN A 295 -28.45 6.83 -0.79
C ASN A 295 -28.37 7.72 0.47
N ALA A 296 -28.24 7.14 1.67
CA ALA A 296 -28.02 7.92 2.88
C ALA A 296 -26.60 8.51 2.96
N TYR A 297 -25.58 7.79 2.48
CA TYR A 297 -24.21 8.30 2.38
C TYR A 297 -24.15 9.55 1.48
N LEU A 298 -24.72 9.45 0.27
CA LEU A 298 -24.73 10.57 -0.68
C LEU A 298 -25.66 11.71 -0.25
N TYR A 299 -26.75 11.42 0.47
CA TYR A 299 -27.54 12.47 1.10
C TYR A 299 -26.70 13.28 2.11
N GLY A 300 -25.97 12.60 2.99
CA GLY A 300 -25.04 13.22 3.93
C GLY A 300 -23.97 14.04 3.23
N ASP A 301 -23.34 13.47 2.20
CA ASP A 301 -22.25 14.10 1.46
C ASP A 301 -22.71 15.36 0.70
N MET A 302 -23.93 15.35 0.13
CA MET A 302 -24.51 16.55 -0.49
C MET A 302 -24.79 17.65 0.53
N LEU A 303 -25.26 17.32 1.73
CA LEU A 303 -25.47 18.31 2.79
C LEU A 303 -24.16 18.87 3.34
N ALA A 304 -23.16 18.00 3.52
CA ALA A 304 -21.83 18.37 3.93
C ALA A 304 -21.16 19.29 2.89
N LEU A 305 -21.30 18.98 1.60
CA LEU A 305 -20.81 19.83 0.51
C LEU A 305 -21.53 21.18 0.47
N ALA A 306 -22.84 21.21 0.70
CA ALA A 306 -23.57 22.46 0.83
C ALA A 306 -23.11 23.31 2.02
N GLU A 307 -22.67 22.70 3.12
CA GLU A 307 -22.03 23.38 4.24
C GLU A 307 -20.70 24.03 3.80
N VAL A 308 -19.82 23.28 3.10
CA VAL A 308 -18.56 23.80 2.57
C VAL A 308 -18.79 24.96 1.60
N ALA A 309 -19.72 24.82 0.65
CA ALA A 309 -20.07 25.88 -0.29
C ALA A 309 -20.59 27.14 0.44
N THR A 310 -21.37 26.97 1.52
CA THR A 310 -21.80 28.09 2.37
C THR A 310 -20.61 28.76 3.07
N LEU A 311 -19.66 27.98 3.58
CA LEU A 311 -18.43 28.50 4.20
C LEU A 311 -17.57 29.30 3.21
N ASN A 312 -17.67 29.01 1.90
CA ASN A 312 -17.01 29.73 0.81
C ASN A 312 -17.85 30.89 0.23
N GLY A 313 -19.08 31.08 0.71
CA GLY A 313 -20.01 32.08 0.15
C GLY A 313 -20.56 31.73 -1.23
N ASP A 314 -20.43 30.48 -1.65
CA ASP A 314 -20.98 29.93 -2.89
C ASP A 314 -22.42 29.42 -2.67
N GLU A 315 -23.34 30.38 -2.49
CA GLU A 315 -24.76 30.07 -2.25
C GLU A 315 -25.44 29.34 -3.42
N ALA A 316 -24.89 29.44 -4.64
CA ALA A 316 -25.43 28.76 -5.80
C ALA A 316 -25.23 27.25 -5.67
N THR A 317 -23.99 26.82 -5.46
CA THR A 317 -23.62 25.42 -5.21
C THR A 317 -24.26 24.89 -3.94
N ALA A 318 -24.30 25.69 -2.87
CA ALA A 318 -24.97 25.30 -1.63
C ALA A 318 -26.47 25.05 -1.82
N THR A 319 -27.15 25.86 -2.63
CA THR A 319 -28.58 25.65 -2.96
C THR A 319 -28.76 24.42 -3.83
N GLU A 320 -27.92 24.23 -4.85
CA GLU A 320 -27.97 23.08 -5.74
C GLU A 320 -27.90 21.75 -4.99
N TYR A 321 -26.90 21.57 -4.12
CA TYR A 321 -26.74 20.32 -3.39
C TYR A 321 -27.82 20.11 -2.30
N ARG A 322 -28.34 21.19 -1.69
CA ARG A 322 -29.53 21.08 -0.82
C ARG A 322 -30.77 20.62 -1.58
N ASP A 323 -31.01 21.16 -2.77
CA ASP A 323 -32.14 20.78 -3.61
C ASP A 323 -32.02 19.32 -4.09
N ARG A 324 -30.81 18.88 -4.45
CA ARG A 324 -30.52 17.47 -4.79
C ARG A 324 -30.72 16.53 -3.60
N ALA A 325 -30.21 16.89 -2.42
CA ALA A 325 -30.41 16.12 -1.20
C ALA A 325 -31.91 16.02 -0.84
N ALA A 326 -32.68 17.10 -0.99
CA ALA A 326 -34.12 17.09 -0.79
C ALA A 326 -34.85 16.17 -1.78
N ALA A 327 -34.47 16.21 -3.06
CA ALA A 327 -35.02 15.31 -4.08
C ALA A 327 -34.68 13.84 -3.81
N LEU A 328 -33.44 13.58 -3.37
CA LEU A 328 -32.99 12.23 -3.00
C LEU A 328 -33.77 11.69 -1.80
N ARG A 329 -34.02 12.52 -0.78
CA ARG A 329 -34.89 12.15 0.35
C ARG A 329 -36.30 11.78 -0.11
N GLU A 330 -36.91 12.59 -0.98
CA GLU A 330 -38.24 12.29 -1.54
C GLU A 330 -38.25 10.96 -2.31
N ALA A 331 -37.19 10.65 -3.06
CA ALA A 331 -37.05 9.38 -3.77
C ALA A 331 -36.89 8.19 -2.80
N VAL A 332 -36.05 8.33 -1.77
CA VAL A 332 -35.86 7.30 -0.74
C VAL A 332 -37.16 7.01 0.01
N ASP A 333 -37.92 8.04 0.40
CA ASP A 333 -39.24 7.86 1.03
C ASP A 333 -40.24 7.20 0.07
N THR A 334 -40.19 7.54 -1.21
CA THR A 334 -41.13 6.99 -2.21
C THR A 334 -40.88 5.51 -2.50
N TYR A 335 -39.62 5.12 -2.64
CA TYR A 335 -39.25 3.80 -3.16
C TYR A 335 -38.71 2.84 -2.09
N LEU A 336 -38.01 3.34 -1.08
CA LEU A 336 -37.32 2.48 -0.09
C LEU A 336 -38.08 2.39 1.25
N TRP A 337 -38.77 3.45 1.68
CA TRP A 337 -39.63 3.38 2.88
C TRP A 337 -40.95 2.65 2.60
N ASP A 338 -41.37 1.76 3.50
CA ASP A 338 -42.64 1.03 3.40
C ASP A 338 -43.60 1.42 4.54
N ASP A 339 -44.71 2.08 4.21
CA ASP A 339 -45.71 2.52 5.20
C ASP A 339 -46.50 1.37 5.85
N GLU A 340 -46.56 0.17 5.26
CA GLU A 340 -47.27 -0.95 5.89
C GLU A 340 -46.34 -1.72 6.83
N ARG A 341 -45.08 -1.91 6.40
CA ARG A 341 -44.07 -2.67 7.14
C ARG A 341 -43.18 -1.80 8.04
N GLN A 342 -43.32 -0.49 7.95
CA GLN A 342 -42.70 0.54 8.79
C GLN A 342 -41.17 0.36 8.88
N PHE A 343 -40.50 0.27 7.72
CA PHE A 343 -39.06 0.07 7.61
C PHE A 343 -38.52 0.51 6.24
N PHE A 344 -37.23 0.81 6.15
CA PHE A 344 -36.52 1.06 4.89
C PHE A 344 -35.99 -0.25 4.28
N TYR A 345 -36.32 -0.52 3.02
CA TYR A 345 -35.96 -1.75 2.33
C TYR A 345 -35.10 -1.47 1.09
N ASP A 346 -34.25 -2.43 0.78
CA ASP A 346 -33.62 -2.52 -0.54
C ASP A 346 -34.67 -2.71 -1.64
N VAL A 347 -34.40 -2.16 -2.83
CA VAL A 347 -35.10 -2.50 -4.07
C VAL A 347 -34.07 -3.08 -5.04
N VAL A 348 -34.15 -4.39 -5.28
CA VAL A 348 -33.25 -5.10 -6.20
C VAL A 348 -33.76 -4.91 -7.63
N ASP A 349 -32.96 -4.30 -8.49
CA ASP A 349 -33.29 -4.01 -9.89
C ASP A 349 -32.91 -5.17 -10.82
N TRP A 350 -33.45 -6.35 -10.52
CA TRP A 350 -33.28 -7.54 -11.35
C TRP A 350 -34.62 -8.26 -11.51
N GLU A 351 -35.06 -8.38 -12.77
CA GLU A 351 -36.38 -8.94 -13.12
C GLU A 351 -37.55 -8.30 -12.34
N ASN A 352 -37.36 -7.04 -11.90
CA ASN A 352 -38.26 -6.32 -11.01
C ASN A 352 -38.71 -4.97 -11.60
N PRO A 353 -39.41 -4.96 -12.75
CA PRO A 353 -39.86 -3.72 -13.39
C PRO A 353 -40.92 -2.94 -12.58
N GLY A 354 -41.43 -3.53 -11.49
CA GLY A 354 -42.35 -2.87 -10.57
C GLY A 354 -41.64 -2.22 -9.38
N HIS A 355 -40.31 -2.36 -9.27
CA HIS A 355 -39.50 -1.86 -8.16
C HIS A 355 -40.06 -2.28 -6.79
N GLU A 356 -40.47 -3.54 -6.69
CA GLU A 356 -40.95 -4.11 -5.45
C GLU A 356 -39.81 -4.13 -4.42
N ARG A 357 -40.10 -3.61 -3.22
CA ARG A 357 -39.20 -3.64 -2.07
C ARG A 357 -38.91 -5.08 -1.65
N LEU A 358 -37.68 -5.33 -1.20
CA LEU A 358 -37.24 -6.62 -0.67
C LEU A 358 -38.17 -7.09 0.45
N ARG A 359 -38.30 -8.42 0.61
CA ARG A 359 -39.10 -9.01 1.69
C ARG A 359 -38.50 -8.72 3.06
N ASP A 360 -37.18 -8.86 3.18
CA ASP A 360 -36.45 -8.92 4.44
C ASP A 360 -35.91 -7.56 4.86
N ARG A 361 -35.99 -7.26 6.16
CA ARG A 361 -35.32 -6.11 6.77
C ARG A 361 -33.85 -6.41 6.96
N LEU A 362 -33.02 -5.49 6.48
CA LEU A 362 -31.56 -5.50 6.64
C LEU A 362 -31.12 -4.29 7.45
N ASP A 363 -29.98 -4.39 8.10
CA ASP A 363 -29.39 -3.32 8.93
C ASP A 363 -29.13 -2.01 8.18
N VAL A 364 -28.92 -2.07 6.85
CA VAL A 364 -28.80 -0.87 6.00
C VAL A 364 -30.01 0.04 6.15
N GLY A 365 -31.18 -0.51 6.52
CA GLY A 365 -32.37 0.27 6.80
C GLY A 365 -32.22 1.22 8.01
N PHE A 366 -31.20 1.06 8.86
CA PHE A 366 -30.88 1.97 9.97
C PHE A 366 -29.89 3.09 9.62
N VAL A 367 -29.20 2.98 8.49
CA VAL A 367 -28.22 3.98 8.05
C VAL A 367 -28.83 5.38 7.85
N PRO A 368 -30.09 5.55 7.36
CA PRO A 368 -30.72 6.86 7.20
C PRO A 368 -30.71 7.79 8.43
N TRP A 369 -30.71 7.27 9.67
CA TRP A 369 -30.71 8.11 10.87
C TRP A 369 -29.38 8.83 11.10
N LYS A 370 -28.24 8.19 10.78
CA LYS A 370 -26.92 8.80 10.95
C LYS A 370 -26.79 10.12 10.20
N PHE A 371 -27.40 10.21 9.01
CA PHE A 371 -27.25 11.36 8.12
C PHE A 371 -28.44 12.32 8.17
N GLY A 372 -29.39 12.12 9.11
CA GLY A 372 -30.60 12.95 9.21
C GLY A 372 -31.57 12.78 8.03
N LEU A 373 -31.46 11.68 7.26
CA LEU A 373 -32.35 11.39 6.13
C LEU A 373 -33.73 10.95 6.64
N ALA A 374 -33.76 10.09 7.65
CA ALA A 374 -35.00 9.59 8.26
C ALA A 374 -35.75 10.71 9.02
N SER A 375 -37.09 10.65 9.00
CA SER A 375 -37.95 11.55 9.74
C SER A 375 -38.33 10.99 11.12
N PRO A 376 -38.72 11.85 12.09
CA PRO A 376 -39.21 11.39 13.39
C PRO A 376 -40.41 10.42 13.28
N GLU A 377 -41.26 10.55 12.26
CA GLU A 377 -42.40 9.64 12.03
C GLU A 377 -41.97 8.21 11.66
N GLN A 378 -40.73 8.05 11.17
CA GLN A 378 -40.17 6.76 10.76
C GLN A 378 -39.48 6.02 11.92
N ALA A 379 -39.37 6.65 13.11
CA ALA A 379 -38.63 6.14 14.26
C ALA A 379 -39.04 4.73 14.72
N VAL A 380 -40.28 4.31 14.47
CA VAL A 380 -40.79 2.96 14.78
C VAL A 380 -39.96 1.82 14.16
N ALA A 381 -39.21 2.10 13.09
CA ALA A 381 -38.28 1.14 12.52
C ALA A 381 -37.14 0.78 13.50
N LEU A 382 -36.70 1.72 14.33
CA LEU A 382 -35.65 1.50 15.34
C LEU A 382 -36.08 0.50 16.42
N ASP A 383 -37.37 0.32 16.68
CA ASP A 383 -37.89 -0.72 17.60
C ASP A 383 -37.43 -2.13 17.20
N GLN A 384 -37.09 -2.34 15.92
CA GLN A 384 -36.58 -3.62 15.43
C GLN A 384 -35.21 -3.98 16.03
N LEU A 385 -34.44 -3.00 16.53
CA LEU A 385 -33.17 -3.24 17.25
C LEU A 385 -33.40 -3.96 18.58
N LEU A 386 -34.58 -3.78 19.20
CA LEU A 386 -34.94 -4.37 20.49
C LEU A 386 -35.73 -5.68 20.35
N ASP A 387 -36.28 -5.97 19.16
CA ASP A 387 -37.06 -7.19 18.92
C ASP A 387 -36.14 -8.43 18.75
N PRO A 388 -36.27 -9.49 19.57
CA PRO A 388 -35.53 -10.75 19.42
C PRO A 388 -35.83 -11.54 18.13
N GLN A 389 -36.85 -11.16 17.38
CA GLN A 389 -37.14 -11.65 16.02
C GLN A 389 -36.77 -10.61 14.95
N GLY A 390 -36.44 -9.38 15.37
CA GLY A 390 -35.84 -8.33 14.55
C GLY A 390 -34.33 -8.52 14.54
N PHE A 391 -33.60 -7.57 15.10
CA PHE A 391 -32.13 -7.57 15.08
C PHE A 391 -31.48 -7.87 16.44
N ALA A 392 -32.25 -7.93 17.53
CA ALA A 392 -31.71 -8.14 18.87
C ALA A 392 -31.10 -9.55 19.02
N ALA A 393 -29.85 -9.60 19.47
CA ALA A 393 -29.15 -10.84 19.78
C ALA A 393 -28.12 -10.63 20.91
N PRO A 394 -27.74 -11.69 21.66
CA PRO A 394 -26.77 -11.60 22.76
C PRO A 394 -25.40 -11.00 22.39
N PHE A 395 -24.99 -11.15 21.12
CA PHE A 395 -23.77 -10.60 20.54
C PHE A 395 -24.10 -9.92 19.19
N GLY A 396 -25.19 -9.15 19.21
CA GLY A 396 -25.75 -8.43 18.06
C GLY A 396 -25.48 -6.91 18.10
N PRO A 397 -26.13 -6.15 17.22
CA PRO A 397 -27.29 -6.52 16.40
C PRO A 397 -26.90 -7.41 15.21
N THR A 398 -27.86 -8.21 14.71
CA THR A 398 -27.68 -8.97 13.45
C THR A 398 -27.75 -8.04 12.24
N VAL A 399 -27.19 -8.44 11.11
CA VAL A 399 -27.32 -7.64 9.85
C VAL A 399 -28.60 -7.93 9.06
N THR A 400 -29.26 -9.07 9.34
CA THR A 400 -30.54 -9.49 8.76
C THR A 400 -31.53 -9.78 9.89
N GLU A 401 -32.81 -9.43 9.72
CA GLU A 401 -33.82 -9.74 10.73
C GLU A 401 -33.95 -11.25 10.97
N ARG A 402 -33.99 -11.67 12.23
CA ARG A 402 -33.98 -13.08 12.64
C ARG A 402 -35.22 -13.86 12.19
N ARG A 403 -36.31 -13.17 11.89
CA ARG A 403 -37.54 -13.76 11.32
C ARG A 403 -37.48 -14.01 9.81
N SER A 404 -36.46 -13.51 9.12
CA SER A 404 -36.26 -13.78 7.70
C SER A 404 -36.01 -15.28 7.48
N PRO A 405 -36.61 -15.90 6.43
CA PRO A 405 -36.26 -17.26 6.07
C PRO A 405 -34.87 -17.37 5.40
N ASP A 406 -34.26 -16.24 5.02
CA ASP A 406 -32.86 -16.17 4.58
C ASP A 406 -31.90 -15.82 5.73
N PHE A 407 -32.40 -15.65 6.98
CA PHE A 407 -31.54 -15.50 8.15
C PHE A 407 -30.65 -16.74 8.33
N TRP A 408 -29.34 -16.52 8.41
CA TRP A 408 -28.33 -17.56 8.59
C TRP A 408 -28.32 -18.62 7.46
N ARG A 409 -28.77 -18.27 6.25
CA ARG A 409 -28.89 -19.19 5.12
C ARG A 409 -27.54 -19.83 4.75
N SER A 410 -26.48 -19.02 4.70
CA SER A 410 -25.15 -19.46 4.30
C SER A 410 -24.02 -19.02 5.24
N ALA A 411 -24.31 -18.32 6.34
CA ALA A 411 -23.31 -17.84 7.31
C ALA A 411 -22.28 -18.90 7.80
N ASP A 412 -22.67 -20.18 7.93
CA ASP A 412 -21.74 -21.25 8.32
C ASP A 412 -20.97 -21.89 7.12
N GLN A 413 -21.13 -21.36 5.92
CA GLN A 413 -20.56 -21.89 4.66
C GLN A 413 -19.31 -21.11 4.21
N GLY A 414 -18.49 -20.70 5.17
CA GLY A 414 -17.29 -19.89 4.95
C GLY A 414 -17.59 -18.40 4.84
N CYS A 415 -16.51 -17.60 4.84
CA CYS A 415 -16.60 -16.15 4.71
C CYS A 415 -16.93 -15.72 3.25
N CYS A 416 -17.49 -14.54 3.02
CA CYS A 416 -18.03 -13.60 4.00
C CYS A 416 -19.51 -13.41 3.72
N LYS A 417 -20.39 -13.59 4.72
CA LYS A 417 -21.85 -13.62 4.51
C LYS A 417 -22.58 -12.61 5.39
N TRP A 418 -23.42 -11.81 4.75
CA TRP A 418 -24.19 -10.73 5.35
C TRP A 418 -25.68 -11.09 5.52
N ASP A 419 -25.97 -12.34 5.89
CA ASP A 419 -27.32 -12.87 6.02
C ASP A 419 -27.73 -13.20 7.47
N GLY A 420 -27.01 -12.69 8.47
CA GLY A 420 -27.35 -12.95 9.87
C GLY A 420 -26.31 -12.59 10.94
N PRO A 421 -24.99 -12.73 10.70
CA PRO A 421 -23.98 -12.38 11.70
C PRO A 421 -24.06 -10.94 12.20
N SER A 422 -23.42 -10.64 13.31
CA SER A 422 -23.18 -9.26 13.72
C SER A 422 -21.85 -8.79 13.15
N TRP A 423 -21.87 -7.65 12.46
CA TRP A 423 -20.69 -7.06 11.84
C TRP A 423 -20.34 -5.73 12.53
N PRO A 424 -19.11 -5.55 13.05
CA PRO A 424 -18.68 -4.28 13.68
C PRO A 424 -18.91 -3.07 12.78
N PHE A 425 -18.67 -3.21 11.47
CA PHE A 425 -18.94 -2.18 10.45
C PHE A 425 -20.35 -1.60 10.62
N SER A 426 -21.37 -2.45 10.56
CA SER A 426 -22.76 -1.99 10.59
C SER A 426 -23.29 -1.74 11.99
N THR A 427 -22.75 -2.44 12.99
CA THR A 427 -23.05 -2.18 14.41
C THR A 427 -22.65 -0.75 14.77
N SER A 428 -21.47 -0.31 14.34
CA SER A 428 -21.01 1.06 14.61
C SER A 428 -21.83 2.13 13.87
N LEU A 429 -22.22 1.91 12.61
CA LEU A 429 -23.17 2.80 11.90
C LEU A 429 -24.55 2.86 12.57
N THR A 430 -25.04 1.72 13.07
CA THR A 430 -26.34 1.65 13.74
C THR A 430 -26.33 2.39 15.07
N LEU A 431 -25.26 2.25 15.84
CA LEU A 431 -25.06 2.97 17.10
C LEU A 431 -25.00 4.49 16.85
N ASP A 432 -24.17 4.93 15.91
CA ASP A 432 -24.05 6.34 15.52
C ASP A 432 -25.41 6.92 15.05
N GLY A 433 -26.14 6.17 14.21
CA GLY A 433 -27.49 6.54 13.79
C GLY A 433 -28.48 6.66 14.95
N LEU A 434 -28.46 5.73 15.91
CA LEU A 434 -29.31 5.79 17.10
C LEU A 434 -28.93 6.97 18.01
N ALA A 435 -27.64 7.25 18.19
CA ALA A 435 -27.17 8.41 18.96
C ALA A 435 -27.64 9.72 18.31
N THR A 436 -27.49 9.86 17.00
CA THR A 436 -28.00 11.00 16.24
C THR A 436 -29.52 11.13 16.38
N ALA A 437 -30.26 10.03 16.24
CA ALA A 437 -31.72 10.02 16.41
C ALA A 437 -32.17 10.47 17.80
N LEU A 438 -31.44 10.10 18.87
CA LEU A 438 -31.74 10.53 20.23
C LEU A 438 -31.55 12.05 20.42
N ARG A 439 -30.54 12.63 19.77
CA ARG A 439 -30.25 14.08 19.83
C ARG A 439 -31.24 14.90 19.03
N ASP A 440 -31.69 14.37 17.90
CA ASP A 440 -32.61 15.04 16.98
C ASP A 440 -34.10 14.85 17.34
N ASP A 441 -34.40 14.22 18.48
CA ASP A 441 -35.77 13.84 18.89
C ASP A 441 -36.48 12.98 17.82
N ALA A 442 -35.68 12.15 17.12
CA ALA A 442 -36.09 11.27 16.02
C ALA A 442 -35.97 9.77 16.36
N ALA A 443 -35.66 9.43 17.62
CA ALA A 443 -35.57 8.06 18.13
C ALA A 443 -36.92 7.47 18.58
N GLY A 444 -38.00 8.25 18.58
CA GLY A 444 -39.33 7.77 18.99
C GLY A 444 -39.38 7.43 20.48
N ASP A 445 -39.73 6.19 20.80
CA ASP A 445 -39.82 5.71 22.18
C ASP A 445 -38.49 5.15 22.72
N LEU A 446 -37.44 5.04 21.89
CA LEU A 446 -36.12 4.59 22.33
C LEU A 446 -35.47 5.64 23.24
N THR A 447 -34.71 5.14 24.22
CA THR A 447 -34.09 5.94 25.28
C THR A 447 -32.57 5.87 25.22
N ARG A 448 -31.92 6.71 26.03
CA ARG A 448 -30.47 6.60 26.25
C ARG A 448 -30.07 5.22 26.79
N ALA A 449 -30.91 4.60 27.62
CA ALA A 449 -30.64 3.27 28.16
C ALA A 449 -30.61 2.20 27.05
N ASP A 450 -31.48 2.32 26.05
CA ASP A 450 -31.51 1.38 24.91
C ASP A 450 -30.24 1.50 24.06
N TYR A 451 -29.74 2.73 23.84
CA TYR A 451 -28.44 2.95 23.19
C TYR A 451 -27.30 2.29 23.98
N LEU A 452 -27.27 2.49 25.30
CA LEU A 452 -26.22 1.96 26.17
C LEU A 452 -26.24 0.43 26.23
N ASP A 453 -27.40 -0.20 26.26
CA ASP A 453 -27.53 -1.67 26.20
C ASP A 453 -26.96 -2.23 24.87
N LEU A 454 -27.17 -1.52 23.76
CA LEU A 454 -26.59 -1.88 22.46
C LEU A 454 -25.07 -1.65 22.43
N PHE A 455 -24.60 -0.53 23.00
CA PHE A 455 -23.17 -0.23 23.11
C PHE A 455 -22.45 -1.26 23.98
N GLU A 456 -23.00 -1.64 25.15
CA GLU A 456 -22.46 -2.71 25.99
C GLU A 456 -22.42 -4.06 25.27
N THR A 457 -23.40 -4.32 24.40
CA THR A 457 -23.38 -5.52 23.55
C THR A 457 -22.22 -5.46 22.55
N TYR A 458 -21.97 -4.31 21.94
CA TYR A 458 -20.82 -4.12 21.06
C TYR A 458 -19.48 -4.21 21.80
N VAL A 459 -19.35 -3.64 23.01
CA VAL A 459 -18.17 -3.83 23.87
C VAL A 459 -17.91 -5.32 24.08
N ARG A 460 -18.95 -6.10 24.37
CA ARG A 460 -18.84 -7.54 24.62
C ARG A 460 -18.34 -8.33 23.41
N THR A 461 -18.68 -7.94 22.18
CA THR A 461 -18.22 -8.66 20.98
C THR A 461 -16.74 -8.42 20.72
N GLN A 462 -16.15 -7.33 21.23
CA GLN A 462 -14.76 -6.92 21.01
C GLN A 462 -13.75 -7.69 21.89
N PHE A 463 -14.03 -8.96 22.20
CA PHE A 463 -13.17 -9.81 23.02
C PHE A 463 -12.97 -11.18 22.40
N ARG A 464 -11.81 -11.78 22.69
CA ARG A 464 -11.49 -13.18 22.44
C ARG A 464 -10.67 -13.71 23.61
N ASP A 465 -11.10 -14.82 24.18
CA ASP A 465 -10.42 -15.46 25.32
C ASP A 465 -10.20 -14.52 26.54
N GLY A 466 -11.03 -13.48 26.66
CA GLY A 466 -10.98 -12.48 27.74
C GLY A 466 -10.04 -11.30 27.49
N GLU A 467 -9.43 -11.20 26.32
CA GLU A 467 -8.60 -10.06 25.89
C GLU A 467 -9.29 -9.29 24.76
N PRO A 468 -9.12 -7.96 24.66
CA PRO A 468 -9.66 -7.18 23.55
C PRO A 468 -9.22 -7.72 22.18
N TYR A 469 -10.17 -7.88 21.28
CA TYR A 469 -9.96 -8.47 19.96
C TYR A 469 -11.08 -8.07 18.99
N VAL A 470 -10.73 -7.63 17.79
CA VAL A 470 -11.67 -7.41 16.68
C VAL A 470 -11.29 -8.29 15.49
N ALA A 471 -12.30 -8.92 14.89
CA ALA A 471 -12.21 -9.58 13.59
C ALA A 471 -13.40 -9.17 12.71
N GLU A 472 -13.70 -9.94 11.66
CA GLU A 472 -14.66 -9.50 10.64
C GLU A 472 -16.12 -9.57 11.12
N ALA A 473 -16.57 -10.70 11.68
CA ALA A 473 -17.95 -10.85 12.18
C ALA A 473 -18.10 -11.78 13.38
N HIS A 474 -19.08 -11.49 14.22
CA HIS A 474 -19.40 -12.23 15.43
C HIS A 474 -20.68 -13.07 15.27
N HIS A 475 -20.70 -14.25 15.88
CA HIS A 475 -21.91 -15.07 15.95
C HIS A 475 -22.95 -14.38 16.83
N PRO A 476 -24.23 -14.28 16.43
CA PRO A 476 -25.20 -13.48 17.17
C PRO A 476 -25.63 -14.12 18.50
N ASP A 477 -25.58 -15.45 18.62
CA ASP A 477 -26.02 -16.20 19.81
C ASP A 477 -24.88 -16.88 20.60
N GLU A 478 -23.65 -16.89 20.06
CA GLU A 478 -22.52 -17.62 20.65
C GLU A 478 -21.36 -16.65 20.83
N ASP A 479 -20.62 -16.78 21.92
CA ASP A 479 -19.42 -15.98 22.21
C ASP A 479 -18.24 -16.45 21.35
N ARG A 480 -18.31 -16.17 20.05
CA ARG A 480 -17.25 -16.48 19.08
C ARG A 480 -17.30 -15.59 17.85
N TRP A 481 -16.13 -15.20 17.38
CA TRP A 481 -15.90 -14.72 16.02
C TRP A 481 -16.06 -15.86 15.00
N ILE A 482 -16.64 -15.59 13.83
CA ILE A 482 -17.00 -16.62 12.83
C ILE A 482 -16.34 -16.41 11.46
N TYR A 483 -15.82 -15.22 11.21
CA TYR A 483 -14.97 -14.87 10.09
C TYR A 483 -13.66 -14.36 10.68
N ASP A 484 -12.86 -15.32 11.14
CA ASP A 484 -11.66 -15.12 11.95
C ASP A 484 -10.53 -15.96 11.35
N GLY A 485 -10.15 -15.58 10.13
CA GLY A 485 -9.07 -16.20 9.36
C GLY A 485 -7.71 -15.79 9.89
N SER A 486 -6.81 -16.76 10.08
CA SER A 486 -5.48 -16.49 10.62
C SER A 486 -4.58 -15.76 9.62
N ASN A 487 -3.81 -14.76 10.11
CA ASN A 487 -3.02 -13.82 9.30
C ASN A 487 -3.88 -13.01 8.31
N HIS A 488 -5.12 -12.73 8.67
CA HIS A 488 -6.05 -12.01 7.82
C HIS A 488 -6.98 -11.14 8.66
N SER A 489 -7.82 -11.75 9.50
CA SER A 489 -8.91 -11.05 10.18
C SER A 489 -8.49 -10.38 11.48
N GLU A 490 -7.28 -10.66 11.99
CA GLU A 490 -6.77 -10.05 13.21
C GLU A 490 -6.69 -8.52 13.09
N ASP A 491 -7.16 -7.82 14.12
CA ASP A 491 -7.09 -6.35 14.25
C ASP A 491 -7.79 -5.60 13.10
N TYR A 492 -8.87 -6.14 12.56
CA TYR A 492 -9.57 -5.59 11.41
C TYR A 492 -10.09 -4.14 11.60
N LEU A 493 -9.52 -3.16 10.88
CA LEU A 493 -9.93 -1.75 10.93
C LEU A 493 -11.04 -1.43 9.92
N HIS A 494 -12.20 -2.04 10.19
CA HIS A 494 -13.40 -1.96 9.35
C HIS A 494 -14.63 -1.46 10.12
N SER A 495 -14.44 -0.67 11.18
CA SER A 495 -15.53 -0.15 12.03
C SER A 495 -15.06 1.01 12.89
N SER A 496 -15.98 1.74 13.51
CA SER A 496 -15.67 2.76 14.53
C SER A 496 -15.97 2.23 15.95
N TYR A 497 -15.26 2.73 16.95
CA TYR A 497 -15.50 2.50 18.38
C TYR A 497 -14.99 3.68 19.23
N VAL A 498 -13.75 4.14 18.99
CA VAL A 498 -13.18 5.32 19.65
C VAL A 498 -14.09 6.53 19.45
N ASP A 499 -14.58 6.68 18.22
CA ASP A 499 -15.47 7.79 17.88
C ASP A 499 -16.78 7.74 18.68
N LEU A 500 -17.41 6.57 18.78
CA LEU A 500 -18.62 6.37 19.59
C LEU A 500 -18.37 6.69 21.07
N VAL A 501 -17.20 6.36 21.62
CA VAL A 501 -16.87 6.71 23.01
C VAL A 501 -16.76 8.22 23.17
N LEU A 502 -16.00 8.91 22.32
CA LEU A 502 -15.74 10.35 22.46
C LEU A 502 -16.95 11.20 22.06
N GLN A 503 -17.50 10.98 20.87
CA GLN A 503 -18.64 11.72 20.35
C GLN A 503 -19.90 11.35 21.14
N ASP A 504 -20.21 10.07 21.32
CA ASP A 504 -21.53 9.68 21.80
C ASP A 504 -21.63 9.45 23.30
N VAL A 505 -20.85 8.50 23.82
CA VAL A 505 -20.92 8.16 25.24
C VAL A 505 -20.51 9.37 26.08
N LEU A 506 -19.36 9.97 25.77
CA LEU A 506 -18.84 11.14 26.48
C LEU A 506 -19.38 12.48 25.95
N GLY A 507 -20.04 12.48 24.79
CA GLY A 507 -20.88 13.58 24.33
C GLY A 507 -20.14 14.74 23.65
N LEU A 508 -18.90 14.57 23.16
CA LEU A 508 -18.18 15.65 22.50
C LEU A 508 -18.70 15.84 21.07
N GLN A 509 -19.58 16.83 20.85
CA GLN A 509 -20.22 17.11 19.56
C GLN A 509 -19.52 18.27 18.83
N PRO A 510 -18.66 17.99 17.83
CA PRO A 510 -17.85 19.00 17.13
C PRO A 510 -18.72 20.01 16.35
N GLN A 511 -18.28 21.28 16.28
CA GLN A 511 -18.99 22.36 15.60
C GLN A 511 -18.05 23.11 14.64
N SER A 512 -18.59 23.71 13.58
CA SER A 512 -17.81 24.55 12.64
C SER A 512 -17.48 25.94 13.20
N GLY A 513 -18.02 26.30 14.37
CA GLY A 513 -17.78 27.59 15.05
C GLY A 513 -16.84 27.46 16.24
N ASP A 514 -16.63 28.54 17.00
CA ASP A 514 -15.73 28.59 18.16
C ASP A 514 -16.31 27.93 19.44
N SER A 515 -17.08 26.85 19.31
CA SER A 515 -17.67 26.13 20.44
C SER A 515 -17.61 24.62 20.24
N LEU A 516 -17.72 23.89 21.36
CA LEU A 516 -17.96 22.46 21.43
C LEU A 516 -19.29 22.26 22.14
N VAL A 517 -20.19 21.42 21.59
CA VAL A 517 -21.42 21.04 22.29
C VAL A 517 -21.16 19.77 23.09
N LEU A 518 -21.60 19.74 24.34
CA LEU A 518 -21.57 18.56 25.19
C LEU A 518 -22.98 17.99 25.37
N ASP A 519 -23.20 16.80 24.81
CA ASP A 519 -24.45 16.04 24.95
C ASP A 519 -24.18 14.55 25.22
N PRO A 520 -23.79 14.20 26.46
CA PRO A 520 -23.32 12.87 26.82
C PRO A 520 -24.44 11.85 26.97
N LEU A 521 -24.24 10.68 26.38
CA LEU A 521 -25.11 9.51 26.53
C LEU A 521 -24.67 8.57 27.67
N VAL A 522 -23.81 9.03 28.59
CA VAL A 522 -23.29 8.21 29.70
C VAL A 522 -24.38 7.52 30.54
N PRO A 523 -24.11 6.31 31.08
CA PRO A 523 -25.00 5.64 32.04
C PRO A 523 -25.30 6.47 33.28
N ALA A 524 -26.56 6.45 33.72
CA ALA A 524 -27.03 7.23 34.85
C ALA A 524 -26.36 6.84 36.19
N ASP A 525 -25.83 5.62 36.30
CA ASP A 525 -25.18 5.12 37.50
C ASP A 525 -23.67 5.42 37.56
N TRP A 526 -23.04 5.84 36.46
CA TRP A 526 -21.62 6.24 36.45
C TRP A 526 -21.36 7.35 37.47
N ASP A 527 -20.51 7.05 38.45
CA ASP A 527 -20.10 8.01 39.49
C ASP A 527 -19.03 8.98 38.98
N TRP A 528 -18.29 8.61 37.94
CA TRP A 528 -17.21 9.41 37.38
C TRP A 528 -16.88 8.97 35.95
N PHE A 529 -16.30 9.88 35.16
CA PHE A 529 -15.60 9.60 33.90
C PHE A 529 -14.69 10.79 33.56
N ALA A 530 -13.71 10.60 32.67
CA ALA A 530 -12.95 11.69 32.09
C ALA A 530 -12.53 11.39 30.64
N ALA A 531 -12.57 12.41 29.79
CA ALA A 531 -11.76 12.52 28.57
C ALA A 531 -10.81 13.70 28.76
N GLU A 532 -9.51 13.42 28.81
CA GLU A 532 -8.47 14.38 29.16
C GLU A 532 -7.61 14.74 27.94
N ASN A 533 -7.41 16.06 27.77
CA ASN A 533 -6.60 16.67 26.70
C ASN A 533 -6.97 16.18 25.28
N VAL A 534 -8.27 16.08 24.99
CA VAL A 534 -8.80 15.86 23.64
C VAL A 534 -8.37 17.03 22.75
N PRO A 535 -7.69 16.80 21.60
CA PRO A 535 -7.37 17.86 20.66
C PRO A 535 -8.66 18.35 19.98
N TYR A 536 -8.94 19.65 20.08
CA TYR A 536 -10.10 20.27 19.45
C TYR A 536 -9.76 21.71 19.04
N HIS A 537 -9.87 22.05 17.75
CA HIS A 537 -9.56 23.38 17.23
C HIS A 537 -8.17 23.90 17.64
N GLY A 538 -7.15 23.04 17.65
CA GLY A 538 -5.79 23.37 18.11
C GLY A 538 -5.64 23.60 19.63
N ARG A 539 -6.66 23.26 20.43
CA ARG A 539 -6.70 23.39 21.90
C ARG A 539 -6.77 22.02 22.57
N ASN A 540 -6.53 21.99 23.88
CA ASN A 540 -6.77 20.82 24.71
C ASN A 540 -8.06 20.95 25.51
N VAL A 541 -9.05 20.12 25.18
CA VAL A 541 -10.30 20.05 25.94
C VAL A 541 -10.26 18.88 26.91
N THR A 542 -10.58 19.13 28.17
CA THR A 542 -10.80 18.08 29.17
C THR A 542 -12.22 18.14 29.68
N VAL A 543 -12.97 17.06 29.53
CA VAL A 543 -14.31 16.88 30.08
C VAL A 543 -14.23 15.82 31.17
N LEU A 544 -14.59 16.18 32.40
CA LEU A 544 -14.66 15.21 33.49
C LEU A 544 -15.94 15.36 34.30
N PHE A 545 -16.45 14.24 34.77
CA PHE A 545 -17.54 14.17 35.73
C PHE A 545 -17.06 13.44 36.97
N ASP A 546 -17.38 13.97 38.14
CA ASP A 546 -17.12 13.31 39.42
C ASP A 546 -18.27 13.61 40.38
N ARG A 547 -19.07 12.59 40.71
CA ARG A 547 -20.32 12.76 41.48
C ARG A 547 -20.04 13.25 42.90
N ASP A 548 -18.98 12.76 43.54
CA ASP A 548 -18.61 13.12 44.92
C ASP A 548 -17.31 13.94 45.04
N GLY A 549 -16.59 14.12 43.93
CA GLY A 549 -15.38 14.92 43.82
C GLY A 549 -14.11 14.21 44.30
N THR A 550 -14.17 12.91 44.57
CA THR A 550 -13.06 12.15 45.18
C THR A 550 -12.15 11.45 44.18
N ARG A 551 -12.59 11.17 42.95
CA ARG A 551 -11.81 10.46 41.93
C ARG A 551 -10.65 11.31 41.41
N TYR A 552 -10.94 12.57 41.05
CA TYR A 552 -9.96 13.47 40.42
C TYR A 552 -9.51 14.61 41.34
N GLY A 553 -10.18 14.81 42.48
CA GLY A 553 -9.87 15.91 43.41
C GLY A 553 -10.18 17.31 42.84
N ALA A 554 -10.91 17.39 41.73
CA ALA A 554 -11.34 18.64 41.09
C ALA A 554 -12.65 19.21 41.69
N GLY A 555 -13.30 18.47 42.60
CA GLY A 555 -14.62 18.80 43.16
C GLY A 555 -15.77 18.20 42.36
N THR A 556 -16.97 18.20 42.93
CA THR A 556 -18.16 17.53 42.37
C THR A 556 -18.61 18.11 41.03
N GLY A 557 -19.36 17.32 40.25
CA GLY A 557 -20.11 17.74 39.07
C GLY A 557 -19.37 17.50 37.75
N LEU A 558 -19.99 17.97 36.66
CA LEU A 558 -19.39 18.05 35.32
C LEU A 558 -18.49 19.28 35.26
N ARG A 559 -17.27 19.13 34.75
CA ARG A 559 -16.29 20.20 34.60
C ARG A 559 -15.65 20.12 33.23
N VAL A 560 -15.39 21.28 32.66
CA VAL A 560 -14.70 21.38 31.37
C VAL A 560 -13.54 22.34 31.50
N TYR A 561 -12.40 21.94 30.96
CA TYR A 561 -11.18 22.72 30.89
C TYR A 561 -10.77 22.90 29.43
N VAL A 562 -10.26 24.09 29.10
CA VAL A 562 -9.62 24.40 27.82
C VAL A 562 -8.20 24.88 28.15
N ASP A 563 -7.20 24.21 27.59
CA ASP A 563 -5.78 24.50 27.83
C ASP A 563 -5.38 24.50 29.32
N GLY A 564 -6.05 23.67 30.12
CA GLY A 564 -5.86 23.57 31.57
C GLY A 564 -6.66 24.58 32.40
N GLU A 565 -7.33 25.55 31.79
CA GLU A 565 -8.21 26.50 32.48
C GLU A 565 -9.65 25.99 32.52
N GLN A 566 -10.25 25.98 33.71
CA GLN A 566 -11.66 25.56 33.86
C GLN A 566 -12.60 26.61 33.26
N VAL A 567 -13.28 26.27 32.18
CA VAL A 567 -14.25 27.14 31.50
C VAL A 567 -15.70 26.85 31.90
N LEU A 568 -15.98 25.64 32.39
CA LEU A 568 -17.33 25.24 32.79
C LEU A 568 -17.33 24.39 34.07
N HIS A 569 -18.38 24.56 34.87
CA HIS A 569 -18.74 23.68 35.98
C HIS A 569 -20.26 23.61 36.12
N ALA A 570 -20.82 22.40 36.05
CA ALA A 570 -22.23 22.13 36.21
C ALA A 570 -22.46 20.98 37.21
N GLY A 571 -23.64 20.93 37.83
CA GLY A 571 -24.01 19.80 38.70
C GLY A 571 -24.36 18.55 37.91
N ALA A 572 -24.56 17.42 38.61
CA ALA A 572 -24.93 16.14 37.98
C ALA A 572 -26.24 16.18 37.16
N VAL A 573 -27.10 17.18 37.37
CA VAL A 573 -28.32 17.38 36.57
C VAL A 573 -28.01 17.66 35.08
N ALA A 574 -26.81 18.15 34.76
CA ALA A 574 -26.38 18.37 33.37
C ALA A 574 -26.14 17.06 32.61
N LEU A 575 -26.09 15.91 33.30
CA LEU A 575 -25.98 14.58 32.70
C LEU A 575 -27.28 13.79 32.78
N ALA A 576 -28.36 14.38 33.32
CA ALA A 576 -29.63 13.69 33.41
C ALA A 576 -30.20 13.43 32.01
N GLU A 577 -31.01 12.39 31.89
CA GLU A 577 -31.77 12.13 30.67
C GLU A 577 -32.70 13.32 30.36
N GLY A 578 -32.69 13.79 29.11
CA GLY A 578 -33.41 14.97 28.66
C GLY A 578 -32.84 16.31 29.17
N ALA A 579 -31.61 16.33 29.67
CA ALA A 579 -30.91 17.58 29.94
C ALA A 579 -30.58 18.31 28.63
N ASP A 580 -30.66 19.64 28.63
CA ASP A 580 -30.27 20.45 27.47
C ASP A 580 -28.75 20.28 27.20
N PRO A 581 -28.33 20.18 25.92
CA PRO A 581 -26.91 20.18 25.56
C PRO A 581 -26.19 21.41 26.11
N VAL A 582 -24.92 21.23 26.50
CA VAL A 582 -24.11 22.28 27.09
C VAL A 582 -23.12 22.81 26.07
N GLU A 583 -23.27 24.07 25.66
CA GLU A 583 -22.32 24.74 24.79
C GLU A 583 -21.09 25.22 25.58
N VAL A 584 -19.91 24.80 25.14
CA VAL A 584 -18.61 25.17 25.70
C VAL A 584 -17.86 26.05 24.70
N PRO A 585 -17.50 27.30 25.04
CA PRO A 585 -16.66 28.12 24.18
C PRO A 585 -15.26 27.52 24.06
N VAL A 586 -14.84 27.23 22.83
CA VAL A 586 -13.49 26.78 22.51
C VAL A 586 -13.00 27.56 21.28
N PRO A 587 -12.52 28.80 21.49
CA PRO A 587 -11.94 29.60 20.41
C PRO A 587 -10.78 28.86 19.76
N ALA A 588 -10.68 28.94 18.43
CA ALA A 588 -9.57 28.33 17.71
C ALA A 588 -8.21 28.71 18.32
N GLY A 589 -7.35 27.71 18.50
CA GLY A 589 -5.94 27.84 18.83
C GLY A 589 -5.08 27.94 17.58
N ASP A 590 -3.81 28.26 17.77
CA ASP A 590 -2.84 28.14 16.69
C ASP A 590 -2.56 26.64 16.48
N PRO A 591 -2.84 26.06 15.30
CA PRO A 591 -2.57 24.66 15.06
C PRO A 591 -1.07 24.39 15.19
N GLN A 592 -0.72 23.24 15.77
CA GLN A 592 0.68 22.87 15.89
C GLN A 592 1.24 22.55 14.50
N ARG A 593 2.17 23.40 14.04
CA ARG A 593 2.88 23.18 12.79
C ARG A 593 4.05 22.23 13.00
N LEU A 594 3.83 20.94 12.78
CA LEU A 594 4.91 19.95 12.74
C LEU A 594 5.83 20.16 11.53
N PRO A 595 7.14 19.87 11.64
CA PRO A 595 8.03 19.82 10.49
C PRO A 595 7.46 18.91 9.41
N HIS A 596 7.54 19.35 8.15
CA HIS A 596 7.16 18.52 7.02
C HIS A 596 8.40 17.72 6.59
N ALA A 597 8.34 16.40 6.73
CA ALA A 597 9.41 15.49 6.35
C ALA A 597 8.81 14.28 5.65
N VAL A 598 9.57 13.68 4.74
CA VAL A 598 9.15 12.49 3.98
C VAL A 598 10.12 11.34 4.24
N ASN A 599 9.59 10.12 4.29
CA ASN A 599 10.42 8.91 4.36
C ASN A 599 10.94 8.57 2.95
N THR A 600 12.19 8.94 2.69
CA THR A 600 12.90 8.70 1.43
C THR A 600 13.29 7.24 1.20
N SER A 601 13.09 6.37 2.19
CA SER A 601 13.37 4.93 2.10
C SER A 601 12.14 4.07 1.84
N ALA A 602 10.94 4.65 1.93
CA ALA A 602 9.70 3.91 1.72
C ALA A 602 9.59 3.39 0.28
N ASN A 603 9.24 2.11 0.14
CA ASN A 603 8.98 1.45 -1.13
C ASN A 603 8.06 0.22 -0.96
N PRO A 604 6.80 0.42 -0.52
CA PRO A 604 5.83 -0.63 -0.29
C PRO A 604 5.46 -1.45 -1.52
N LEU A 605 5.60 -0.88 -2.72
CA LEU A 605 5.31 -1.55 -4.00
C LEU A 605 6.54 -2.28 -4.58
N ARG A 606 7.69 -2.23 -3.90
CA ARG A 606 8.93 -2.91 -4.30
C ARG A 606 9.40 -2.53 -5.71
N HIS A 607 9.31 -1.24 -6.05
CA HIS A 607 9.97 -0.68 -7.23
C HIS A 607 11.49 -0.89 -7.16
N GLU A 608 12.22 -0.64 -8.26
CA GLU A 608 13.67 -0.91 -8.29
C GLU A 608 14.46 -0.13 -7.22
N TYR A 609 14.03 1.08 -6.87
CA TYR A 609 14.60 1.92 -5.82
C TYR A 609 13.52 2.72 -5.07
N PRO A 610 13.75 3.09 -3.79
CA PRO A 610 14.85 2.64 -2.94
C PRO A 610 14.74 1.13 -2.65
N ARG A 611 15.86 0.41 -2.61
CA ARG A 611 15.88 -1.05 -2.40
C ARG A 611 16.64 -1.44 -1.14
N PRO A 612 16.23 -2.51 -0.45
CA PRO A 612 16.91 -2.95 0.75
C PRO A 612 18.24 -3.64 0.41
N LEU A 613 19.19 -3.51 1.31
CA LEU A 613 20.45 -4.25 1.33
C LEU A 613 20.56 -4.97 2.68
N ALA A 614 21.06 -6.21 2.70
CA ALA A 614 21.33 -6.90 3.96
C ALA A 614 22.58 -7.78 3.88
N SER A 615 23.31 -7.93 4.99
CA SER A 615 24.41 -8.90 5.09
C SER A 615 23.93 -10.35 5.13
N TYR A 616 22.75 -10.56 5.70
CA TYR A 616 22.09 -11.83 5.89
C TYR A 616 20.61 -11.58 6.15
N THR A 617 19.75 -12.44 5.60
CA THR A 617 18.31 -12.47 5.88
C THR A 617 17.93 -13.92 6.17
N TRP A 618 17.14 -14.16 7.22
CA TRP A 618 16.56 -15.48 7.49
C TRP A 618 15.81 -15.96 6.22
N ARG A 619 16.02 -17.19 5.73
CA ARG A 619 15.42 -17.82 4.50
C ARG A 619 13.85 -17.88 4.31
N TYR A 620 13.05 -17.16 5.08
CA TYR A 620 11.58 -17.13 5.31
C TYR A 620 11.21 -15.68 5.69
N ASP A 621 12.18 -14.84 6.10
CA ASP A 621 12.02 -13.40 6.14
C ASP A 621 12.34 -12.80 4.76
N ASP A 622 12.10 -11.50 4.60
CA ASP A 622 12.44 -10.75 3.40
C ASP A 622 12.99 -9.36 3.78
N ALA A 623 14.09 -8.95 3.16
CA ALA A 623 14.69 -7.63 3.41
C ALA A 623 13.79 -6.49 2.91
N TRP A 624 12.89 -6.75 1.95
CA TRP A 624 11.90 -5.76 1.49
C TRP A 624 10.89 -5.35 2.55
N ARG A 625 10.75 -6.13 3.63
CA ARG A 625 9.85 -5.77 4.74
C ARG A 625 10.25 -4.48 5.44
N VAL A 626 11.53 -4.14 5.46
CA VAL A 626 11.98 -2.93 6.17
C VAL A 626 11.70 -1.63 5.42
N LEU A 627 11.05 -1.68 4.25
CA LEU A 627 10.69 -0.50 3.45
C LEU A 627 9.20 -0.53 3.07
N ASP A 628 8.39 -1.40 3.67
CA ASP A 628 7.01 -1.60 3.24
C ASP A 628 5.99 -0.72 3.98
N GLY A 629 6.48 0.12 4.89
CA GLY A 629 5.71 1.09 5.65
C GLY A 629 4.95 0.47 6.82
N LYS A 630 5.16 -0.82 7.12
CA LYS A 630 4.39 -1.57 8.12
C LYS A 630 5.17 -1.68 9.42
N VAL A 631 4.65 -1.05 10.47
CA VAL A 631 5.25 -1.07 11.81
C VAL A 631 4.41 -1.94 12.73
N TRP A 632 4.66 -3.25 12.72
CA TRP A 632 3.91 -4.23 13.52
C TRP A 632 4.80 -5.01 14.47
N TYR A 633 4.37 -5.11 15.71
CA TYR A 633 5.14 -5.77 16.76
C TYR A 633 4.60 -7.14 17.16
N ASP A 634 3.39 -7.49 16.72
CA ASP A 634 2.79 -8.79 16.98
C ASP A 634 3.34 -9.86 16.03
N GLU A 635 3.25 -11.14 16.40
CA GLU A 635 3.69 -12.27 15.55
C GLU A 635 2.76 -12.54 14.36
N VAL A 636 1.58 -11.92 14.37
CA VAL A 636 0.53 -12.05 13.36
C VAL A 636 0.25 -10.66 12.78
N PRO A 637 0.30 -10.47 11.46
CA PRO A 637 0.66 -11.46 10.45
C PRO A 637 2.11 -11.94 10.58
N GLN A 638 2.35 -13.21 10.24
CA GLN A 638 3.71 -13.75 10.21
C GLN A 638 4.53 -13.13 9.08
N ASN A 639 5.86 -13.09 9.24
CA ASN A 639 6.81 -12.68 8.20
C ASN A 639 6.64 -11.23 7.71
N THR A 640 6.60 -10.31 8.66
CA THR A 640 6.37 -8.86 8.43
C THR A 640 7.58 -8.01 8.78
N ARG A 641 8.75 -8.66 8.88
CA ARG A 641 9.97 -8.06 9.42
C ARG A 641 11.19 -8.74 8.81
N TRP A 642 12.33 -8.04 8.88
CA TRP A 642 13.63 -8.63 8.63
C TRP A 642 14.25 -9.10 9.93
N THR A 643 14.84 -10.30 9.97
CA THR A 643 15.71 -10.74 11.07
C THR A 643 17.02 -11.33 10.58
N ASN A 644 18.06 -11.21 11.41
CA ASN A 644 19.33 -11.90 11.19
C ASN A 644 19.38 -13.30 11.87
N TYR A 645 18.24 -13.91 12.14
CA TYR A 645 18.19 -15.14 12.92
C TYR A 645 18.92 -16.31 12.24
N SER A 646 19.66 -17.07 13.04
CA SER A 646 20.57 -18.13 12.59
C SER A 646 21.70 -17.65 11.67
N SER A 647 21.99 -16.34 11.62
CA SER A 647 23.15 -15.83 10.91
C SER A 647 24.46 -16.46 11.44
N PRO A 648 25.39 -16.86 10.56
CA PRO A 648 26.72 -17.28 10.96
C PRO A 648 27.66 -16.10 11.25
N ASN A 649 27.24 -14.87 10.99
CA ASN A 649 28.07 -13.68 11.11
C ASN A 649 28.18 -13.20 12.56
N ALA A 650 29.30 -12.59 12.90
CA ALA A 650 29.48 -11.97 14.22
C ALA A 650 28.71 -10.65 14.37
N THR A 651 28.45 -9.99 13.25
CA THR A 651 27.72 -8.72 13.10
C THR A 651 26.95 -8.78 11.80
N ASP A 652 25.71 -8.30 11.80
CA ASP A 652 24.88 -8.18 10.60
C ASP A 652 24.37 -6.76 10.44
N TRP A 653 23.92 -6.43 9.24
CA TRP A 653 23.39 -5.12 8.90
C TRP A 653 22.22 -5.24 7.92
N VAL A 654 21.30 -4.28 8.02
CA VAL A 654 20.30 -3.97 6.99
C VAL A 654 20.42 -2.50 6.62
N GLY A 655 20.15 -2.15 5.36
CA GLY A 655 20.35 -0.82 4.81
C GLY A 655 19.53 -0.59 3.56
N VAL A 656 19.74 0.57 2.94
CA VAL A 656 18.98 1.03 1.78
C VAL A 656 19.94 1.55 0.72
N GLU A 657 19.65 1.21 -0.53
CA GLU A 657 20.23 1.83 -1.72
C GLU A 657 19.20 2.73 -2.40
N LEU A 658 19.60 3.98 -2.64
CA LEU A 658 18.79 5.04 -3.20
C LEU A 658 19.09 5.19 -4.71
N ALA A 659 18.11 5.64 -5.47
CA ALA A 659 18.24 5.82 -6.92
C ALA A 659 19.29 6.88 -7.29
N GLU A 660 19.43 7.90 -6.44
CA GLU A 660 20.27 9.07 -6.66
C GLU A 660 20.84 9.58 -5.32
N PRO A 661 21.87 10.44 -5.34
CA PRO A 661 22.34 11.09 -4.11
C PRO A 661 21.19 11.78 -3.38
N THR A 662 20.93 11.37 -2.14
CA THR A 662 19.85 11.90 -1.31
C THR A 662 20.45 12.45 -0.02
N THR A 663 19.97 13.62 0.41
CA THR A 663 20.31 14.20 1.71
C THR A 663 19.56 13.48 2.82
N ILE A 664 20.30 12.90 3.76
CA ILE A 664 19.76 12.21 4.94
C ILE A 664 20.29 12.86 6.22
N GLY A 665 19.48 12.89 7.28
CA GLY A 665 19.84 13.46 8.59
C GLY A 665 19.09 12.86 9.79
N ASP A 666 18.03 12.11 9.54
CA ASP A 666 17.22 11.39 10.53
C ASP A 666 16.95 9.98 9.99
N VAL A 667 17.64 8.98 10.55
CA VAL A 667 17.41 7.57 10.22
C VAL A 667 16.72 6.90 11.41
N ARG A 668 15.64 6.18 11.13
CA ARG A 668 14.83 5.50 12.13
C ARG A 668 14.75 4.03 11.81
N PHE A 669 14.80 3.17 12.83
CA PHE A 669 14.42 1.79 12.66
C PHE A 669 13.47 1.36 13.78
N HIS A 670 12.48 0.56 13.41
CA HIS A 670 11.52 -0.02 14.33
C HIS A 670 11.99 -1.42 14.72
N GLY A 671 12.45 -1.56 15.97
CA GLY A 671 13.01 -2.81 16.47
C GLY A 671 11.92 -3.83 16.76
N TYR A 672 12.17 -5.09 16.45
CA TYR A 672 11.30 -6.22 16.82
C TYR A 672 11.88 -7.03 17.97
N GLN A 673 11.02 -7.51 18.85
CA GLN A 673 11.35 -8.40 19.96
C GLN A 673 10.27 -9.48 20.11
N ASP A 674 10.73 -10.73 20.21
CA ASP A 674 9.88 -11.87 20.56
C ASP A 674 10.14 -12.33 22.02
N ALA A 675 9.50 -13.43 22.40
CA ALA A 675 9.64 -14.00 23.74
C ALA A 675 11.01 -14.64 24.04
N ASP A 676 11.87 -14.90 23.03
CA ASP A 676 13.16 -15.56 23.23
C ASP A 676 14.24 -15.21 22.19
N ALA A 677 14.06 -15.57 20.92
CA ALA A 677 15.13 -15.61 19.92
C ALA A 677 15.59 -14.23 19.42
N VAL A 678 14.63 -13.34 19.14
CA VAL A 678 14.89 -11.99 18.63
C VAL A 678 14.72 -11.00 19.76
N GLN A 679 15.75 -10.21 20.02
CA GLN A 679 15.83 -9.28 21.15
C GLN A 679 16.36 -7.92 20.66
N PRO A 680 16.16 -6.84 21.44
CA PRO A 680 16.77 -5.55 21.13
C PRO A 680 18.28 -5.71 20.93
N ALA A 681 18.83 -4.98 19.96
CA ALA A 681 20.27 -4.98 19.73
C ALA A 681 21.02 -4.57 20.99
N ALA A 682 22.19 -5.17 21.25
CA ALA A 682 23.05 -4.73 22.35
C ALA A 682 23.73 -3.38 22.03
N ALA A 683 23.98 -3.14 20.73
CA ALA A 683 24.44 -1.88 20.19
C ALA A 683 24.13 -1.84 18.68
N TYR A 684 24.08 -0.63 18.12
CA TYR A 684 24.02 -0.42 16.67
C TYR A 684 24.90 0.75 16.24
N GLU A 685 25.22 0.85 14.95
CA GLU A 685 25.98 1.94 14.33
C GLU A 685 25.45 2.25 12.94
N LEU A 686 25.21 3.53 12.65
CA LEU A 686 24.81 3.99 11.32
C LEU A 686 26.05 4.24 10.45
N GLU A 687 26.05 3.67 9.25
CA GLU A 687 27.08 3.88 8.23
C GLU A 687 26.46 4.39 6.92
N TYR A 688 27.23 5.17 6.15
CA TYR A 688 26.87 5.67 4.83
C TYR A 688 27.95 5.37 3.79
N TRP A 689 27.58 5.38 2.52
CA TRP A 689 28.52 5.22 1.41
C TRP A 689 29.04 6.59 0.94
N ASP A 690 30.36 6.80 1.00
CA ASP A 690 31.01 8.07 0.61
C ASP A 690 31.32 8.16 -0.91
N GLY A 691 30.88 7.17 -1.69
CA GLY A 691 31.20 7.00 -3.10
C GLY A 691 32.29 5.96 -3.36
N ALA A 692 33.08 5.58 -2.35
CA ALA A 692 34.18 4.61 -2.47
C ALA A 692 34.22 3.55 -1.36
N ALA A 693 33.76 3.88 -0.16
CA ALA A 693 33.76 3.00 1.01
C ALA A 693 32.60 3.31 1.97
N TRP A 694 32.31 2.34 2.85
CA TRP A 694 31.42 2.54 3.98
C TRP A 694 32.15 3.33 5.08
N GLN A 695 31.50 4.38 5.58
CA GLN A 695 31.99 5.21 6.68
C GLN A 695 30.93 5.27 7.78
N VAL A 696 31.37 5.33 9.03
CA VAL A 696 30.49 5.64 10.16
C VAL A 696 29.99 7.08 10.02
N VAL A 697 28.69 7.29 10.16
CA VAL A 697 28.10 8.64 10.17
C VAL A 697 28.62 9.40 11.40
N PRO A 698 29.22 10.60 11.23
CA PRO A 698 29.74 11.38 12.36
C PRO A 698 28.61 11.97 13.21
N ASP A 699 28.92 12.28 14.48
CA ASP A 699 28.07 13.07 15.38
C ASP A 699 26.62 12.56 15.57
N GLN A 700 26.44 11.24 15.59
CA GLN A 700 25.15 10.58 15.83
C GLN A 700 24.59 10.87 17.24
N THR A 701 23.31 11.23 17.31
CA THR A 701 22.50 11.26 18.53
C THR A 701 21.44 10.16 18.45
N ARG A 702 21.21 9.43 19.55
CA ARG A 702 20.37 8.22 19.58
C ARG A 702 19.25 8.35 20.59
N VAL A 703 18.02 8.05 20.15
CA VAL A 703 16.83 8.03 21.01
C VAL A 703 16.03 6.77 20.71
N PRO A 704 15.80 5.89 21.70
CA PRO A 704 16.36 5.90 23.05
C PRO A 704 17.88 5.67 23.08
N GLU A 705 18.53 5.99 24.21
CA GLU A 705 19.97 5.76 24.40
C GLU A 705 20.31 4.26 24.37
N GLN A 706 19.42 3.41 24.91
CA GLN A 706 19.50 1.96 24.84
C GLN A 706 18.54 1.45 23.77
N PRO A 707 18.94 0.53 22.88
CA PRO A 707 18.07 0.08 21.79
C PRO A 707 16.77 -0.52 22.34
N ALA A 708 15.64 -0.05 21.80
CA ALA A 708 14.32 -0.58 22.11
C ALA A 708 13.96 -1.76 21.20
N GLY A 709 13.34 -2.78 21.79
CA GLY A 709 12.59 -3.80 21.06
C GLY A 709 11.10 -3.47 21.14
N ASN A 710 10.36 -3.81 20.09
CA ASN A 710 8.97 -3.38 19.88
C ASN A 710 8.79 -1.87 20.05
N GLY A 711 9.61 -1.11 19.31
CA GLY A 711 9.61 0.35 19.40
C GLY A 711 10.58 1.05 18.46
N LEU A 712 10.43 2.37 18.38
CA LEU A 712 11.26 3.25 17.55
C LEU A 712 12.66 3.42 18.13
N ASN A 713 13.67 3.32 17.25
CA ASN A 713 15.06 3.71 17.49
C ASN A 713 15.45 4.76 16.45
N ARG A 714 15.68 6.00 16.89
CA ARG A 714 15.99 7.17 16.06
C ARG A 714 17.46 7.53 16.17
N ILE A 715 18.06 7.89 15.02
CA ILE A 715 19.45 8.31 14.87
C ILE A 715 19.46 9.64 14.11
N THR A 716 19.76 10.74 14.79
CA THR A 716 19.91 12.07 14.16
C THR A 716 21.37 12.48 14.07
N PHE A 717 21.73 13.23 13.03
CA PHE A 717 23.10 13.65 12.74
C PHE A 717 23.10 14.86 11.77
N PRO A 718 24.24 15.58 11.63
CA PRO A 718 24.34 16.65 10.64
C PRO A 718 24.03 16.12 9.22
N PRO A 719 23.13 16.75 8.44
CA PRO A 719 22.72 16.24 7.14
C PRO A 719 23.91 15.98 6.19
N LEU A 720 23.87 14.86 5.47
CA LEU A 720 24.87 14.49 4.46
C LEU A 720 24.20 13.86 3.23
N GLU A 721 24.85 13.96 2.08
CA GLU A 721 24.41 13.30 0.85
C GLU A 721 25.03 11.92 0.69
N THR A 722 24.23 10.92 0.33
CA THR A 722 24.70 9.57 0.01
C THR A 722 23.76 8.86 -0.96
N THR A 723 24.25 7.80 -1.62
CA THR A 723 23.41 6.87 -2.39
C THR A 723 23.07 5.61 -1.62
N ARG A 724 23.71 5.35 -0.47
CA ARG A 724 23.47 4.15 0.35
C ARG A 724 23.74 4.40 1.82
N TYR A 725 22.90 3.87 2.69
CA TYR A 725 23.14 3.84 4.14
C TYR A 725 22.79 2.47 4.72
N ARG A 726 23.34 2.12 5.89
CA ARG A 726 23.03 0.87 6.59
C ARG A 726 23.18 1.00 8.11
N VAL A 727 22.41 0.21 8.84
CA VAL A 727 22.54 0.07 10.30
C VAL A 727 23.23 -1.26 10.60
N VAL A 728 24.39 -1.19 11.25
CA VAL A 728 25.16 -2.35 11.69
C VAL A 728 24.75 -2.71 13.11
N PHE A 729 24.32 -3.95 13.32
CA PHE A 729 23.82 -4.44 14.59
C PHE A 729 24.81 -5.37 15.29
N GLN A 730 24.94 -5.17 16.60
CA GLN A 730 25.53 -6.13 17.51
C GLN A 730 24.40 -6.79 18.31
N ALA A 731 24.13 -8.06 18.03
CA ALA A 731 23.12 -8.82 18.77
C ALA A 731 23.58 -9.10 20.22
N ALA A 732 22.62 -9.22 21.13
CA ALA A 732 22.89 -9.73 22.47
C ALA A 732 23.42 -11.19 22.39
N PRO A 733 24.26 -11.64 23.35
CA PRO A 733 24.85 -12.98 23.29
C PRO A 733 23.80 -14.10 23.14
N GLY A 734 23.89 -14.85 22.04
CA GLY A 734 22.98 -15.96 21.72
C GLY A 734 21.61 -15.54 21.21
N LYS A 735 21.43 -14.26 20.89
CA LYS A 735 20.19 -13.68 20.37
C LYS A 735 20.38 -13.16 18.94
N SER A 736 19.26 -12.82 18.30
CA SER A 736 19.19 -12.20 16.98
C SER A 736 18.53 -10.82 17.10
N VAL A 737 18.63 -10.01 16.05
CA VAL A 737 17.99 -8.69 15.92
C VAL A 737 16.93 -8.78 14.82
N GLY A 738 15.83 -8.05 15.02
CA GLY A 738 14.77 -7.88 14.04
C GLY A 738 14.42 -6.42 13.85
N VAL A 739 14.04 -6.06 12.63
CA VAL A 739 13.61 -4.72 12.22
C VAL A 739 12.32 -4.86 11.42
N THR A 740 11.27 -4.15 11.81
CA THR A 740 10.00 -4.13 11.07
C THR A 740 10.07 -3.09 9.96
N GLU A 741 10.64 -1.91 10.23
CA GLU A 741 10.76 -0.82 9.27
C GLU A 741 12.09 -0.07 9.46
N LEU A 742 12.70 0.40 8.37
CA LEU A 742 13.92 1.21 8.30
C LEU A 742 13.65 2.45 7.43
N GLU A 743 13.68 3.61 8.05
CA GLU A 743 13.23 4.87 7.46
C GLU A 743 14.38 5.88 7.40
N SER A 744 14.33 6.76 6.40
CA SER A 744 15.17 7.96 6.34
C SER A 744 14.29 9.18 6.09
N TRP A 745 14.15 10.02 7.11
CA TRP A 745 13.31 11.20 7.06
C TRP A 745 14.11 12.41 6.61
N SER A 746 13.66 13.02 5.52
CA SER A 746 14.27 14.22 4.95
C SER A 746 13.26 15.38 5.04
N PRO A 747 13.66 16.53 5.61
CA PRO A 747 12.83 17.72 5.60
C PRO A 747 12.48 18.13 4.18
N VAL A 748 11.23 18.52 3.98
CA VAL A 748 10.71 19.05 2.72
C VAL A 748 9.97 20.34 3.03
N ALA A 749 10.05 21.31 2.12
CA ALA A 749 9.39 22.58 2.35
C ALA A 749 7.86 22.38 2.38
N ARG A 750 7.19 23.00 3.38
CA ARG A 750 5.76 22.85 3.65
C ARG A 750 4.89 23.76 2.79
N ASP A 751 5.46 24.86 2.30
CA ASP A 751 4.70 25.94 1.66
C ASP A 751 4.02 25.51 0.36
N VAL A 752 4.56 24.47 -0.29
CA VAL A 752 4.14 24.02 -1.61
C VAL A 752 4.11 22.50 -1.68
N THR A 753 3.03 21.95 -2.24
CA THR A 753 3.00 20.58 -2.77
C THR A 753 3.00 20.60 -4.29
N VAL A 754 3.56 19.53 -4.86
CA VAL A 754 3.65 19.33 -6.30
C VAL A 754 3.02 17.98 -6.61
N ARG A 755 2.21 17.93 -7.65
CA ARG A 755 1.60 16.72 -8.19
C ARG A 755 2.00 16.60 -9.64
N VAL A 756 2.28 15.37 -10.09
CA VAL A 756 2.68 15.09 -11.47
C VAL A 756 1.70 14.08 -12.04
N ASP A 757 0.99 14.51 -13.07
CA ASP A 757 0.03 13.70 -13.82
C ASP A 757 0.59 13.41 -15.20
N ALA A 758 0.57 12.14 -15.58
CA ALA A 758 1.07 11.73 -16.87
C ALA A 758 0.27 10.57 -17.42
N ALA A 759 -0.13 10.69 -18.68
CA ALA A 759 -0.64 9.55 -19.43
C ALA A 759 0.48 8.54 -19.70
N GLN A 760 0.11 7.30 -20.00
CA GLN A 760 1.04 6.21 -20.35
C GLN A 760 1.91 6.60 -21.56
N PRO A 761 3.22 6.89 -21.38
CA PRO A 761 4.02 7.40 -22.48
C PRO A 761 4.59 6.27 -23.34
N ALA A 762 4.69 6.49 -24.66
CA ALA A 762 5.27 5.52 -25.58
C ALA A 762 6.71 5.91 -25.95
N PRO A 763 7.65 4.95 -26.04
CA PRO A 763 9.02 5.24 -26.45
C PRO A 763 9.11 6.05 -27.76
N GLY A 764 9.85 7.17 -27.72
CA GLY A 764 10.02 8.05 -28.87
C GLY A 764 8.80 8.89 -29.28
N GLN A 765 7.69 8.82 -28.54
CA GLN A 765 6.50 9.66 -28.75
C GLN A 765 6.32 10.66 -27.62
N ALA A 766 5.87 11.86 -27.96
CA ALA A 766 5.59 12.90 -26.98
C ALA A 766 4.22 12.64 -26.31
N SER A 767 4.21 12.67 -24.99
CA SER A 767 3.02 12.52 -24.16
C SER A 767 2.90 13.71 -23.20
N ARG A 768 1.67 14.14 -22.95
CA ARG A 768 1.39 15.25 -22.03
C ARG A 768 1.67 14.83 -20.59
N VAL A 769 2.44 15.66 -19.90
CA VAL A 769 2.65 15.61 -18.44
C VAL A 769 2.23 16.96 -17.88
N ASP A 770 1.30 16.92 -16.93
CA ASP A 770 0.84 18.09 -16.20
C ASP A 770 1.44 18.08 -14.80
N VAL A 771 1.95 19.22 -14.37
CA VAL A 771 2.48 19.42 -13.03
C VAL A 771 1.63 20.48 -12.36
N THR A 772 0.87 20.06 -11.36
CA THR A 772 0.10 20.96 -10.52
C THR A 772 0.92 21.31 -9.30
N VAL A 773 1.03 22.61 -9.04
CA VAL A 773 1.64 23.15 -7.84
C VAL A 773 0.57 23.81 -7.00
N THR A 774 0.54 23.49 -5.72
CA THR A 774 -0.45 24.00 -4.77
C THR A 774 0.29 24.61 -3.59
N SER A 775 0.04 25.88 -3.30
CA SER A 775 0.49 26.46 -2.04
C SER A 775 -0.36 25.93 -0.89
N ARG A 776 0.20 25.86 0.31
CA ARG A 776 -0.53 25.45 1.52
C ARG A 776 -0.98 26.72 2.27
N GLU A 777 -0.74 26.78 3.58
CA GLU A 777 -1.22 27.84 4.47
C GLU A 777 -0.70 29.25 4.11
N ASP A 778 0.46 29.34 3.47
CA ASP A 778 1.12 30.61 3.17
C ASP A 778 1.19 30.87 1.66
N ALA A 779 1.09 32.16 1.27
CA ALA A 779 1.26 32.57 -0.13
C ALA A 779 2.73 32.45 -0.56
N VAL A 780 2.96 32.01 -1.79
CA VAL A 780 4.30 31.74 -2.34
C VAL A 780 4.46 32.44 -3.68
N THR A 781 5.53 33.21 -3.83
CA THR A 781 5.82 33.97 -5.07
C THR A 781 7.03 33.43 -5.80
N GLY A 782 6.98 33.47 -7.14
CA GLY A 782 8.08 33.10 -8.01
C GLY A 782 8.43 31.62 -7.98
N VAL A 783 7.43 30.75 -7.91
CA VAL A 783 7.61 29.29 -7.97
C VAL A 783 8.01 28.88 -9.39
N ASP A 784 9.26 28.49 -9.56
CA ASP A 784 9.84 27.96 -10.80
C ASP A 784 9.64 26.45 -10.86
N LEU A 785 8.98 25.96 -11.89
CA LEU A 785 8.70 24.54 -12.11
C LEU A 785 9.55 23.99 -13.25
N ALA A 786 10.24 22.88 -13.00
CA ALA A 786 11.05 22.20 -14.00
C ALA A 786 10.74 20.69 -14.03
N PRO A 787 10.63 20.07 -15.21
CA PRO A 787 10.48 18.63 -15.32
C PRO A 787 11.76 17.94 -14.85
N ASP A 788 11.59 16.79 -14.22
CA ASP A 788 12.65 15.95 -13.70
C ASP A 788 12.46 14.53 -14.24
N LEU A 789 13.33 14.13 -15.17
CA LEU A 789 13.09 12.99 -16.05
C LEU A 789 14.29 12.04 -16.09
N PRO A 790 14.08 10.76 -16.43
CA PRO A 790 15.17 9.82 -16.65
C PRO A 790 16.16 10.31 -17.72
N GLU A 791 17.40 9.83 -17.63
CA GLU A 791 18.43 10.17 -18.60
C GLU A 791 17.99 9.80 -20.04
N GLY A 792 18.26 10.71 -20.99
CA GLY A 792 17.91 10.52 -22.40
C GLY A 792 16.46 10.91 -22.78
N TRP A 793 15.59 11.14 -21.80
CA TRP A 793 14.24 11.66 -22.05
C TRP A 793 14.28 13.16 -22.33
N THR A 794 13.29 13.66 -23.08
CA THR A 794 13.20 15.09 -23.40
C THR A 794 11.84 15.66 -23.02
N ALA A 795 11.79 16.95 -22.68
CA ALA A 795 10.55 17.67 -22.35
C ALA A 795 10.48 18.99 -23.11
N VAL A 796 9.31 19.33 -23.62
CA VAL A 796 9.03 20.63 -24.25
C VAL A 796 7.85 21.27 -23.51
N ALA A 797 8.06 22.44 -22.91
CA ALA A 797 7.00 23.16 -22.21
C ALA A 797 5.87 23.55 -23.16
N VAL A 798 4.64 23.49 -22.67
CA VAL A 798 3.44 23.81 -23.43
C VAL A 798 2.75 25.02 -22.81
N GLY A 799 2.78 26.13 -23.54
CA GLY A 799 2.25 27.40 -23.06
C GLY A 799 3.32 28.23 -22.33
N ASP A 800 2.93 28.85 -21.23
CA ASP A 800 3.80 29.68 -20.40
C ASP A 800 4.65 28.80 -19.47
N ASP A 801 5.96 28.99 -19.50
CA ASP A 801 6.95 28.30 -18.65
C ASP A 801 7.53 29.21 -17.57
N GLY A 802 6.96 30.42 -17.39
CA GLY A 802 7.39 31.36 -16.37
C GLY A 802 6.98 30.97 -14.94
N PRO A 803 7.67 31.53 -13.91
CA PRO A 803 7.36 31.30 -12.51
C PRO A 803 5.91 31.66 -12.15
N VAL A 804 5.38 31.01 -11.12
CA VAL A 804 4.01 31.20 -10.62
C VAL A 804 4.00 31.94 -9.29
N ASP A 805 3.07 32.89 -9.14
CA ASP A 805 2.68 33.45 -7.84
C ASP A 805 1.36 32.81 -7.39
N LEU A 806 1.34 32.27 -6.17
CA LEU A 806 0.20 31.58 -5.56
C LEU A 806 -0.16 32.30 -4.25
N GLY A 807 -1.45 32.60 -4.03
CA GLY A 807 -2.00 32.93 -2.72
C GLY A 807 -1.94 31.74 -1.76
N ALA A 808 -2.56 31.80 -0.58
CA ALA A 808 -2.68 30.63 0.29
C ALA A 808 -3.72 29.66 -0.30
N TRP A 809 -3.41 28.36 -0.32
CA TRP A 809 -4.23 27.29 -0.91
C TRP A 809 -4.58 27.47 -2.41
N ASP A 810 -3.82 28.31 -3.12
CA ASP A 810 -3.95 28.50 -4.56
C ASP A 810 -3.23 27.38 -5.32
N ARG A 811 -3.73 27.07 -6.51
CA ARG A 811 -3.14 26.06 -7.39
C ARG A 811 -2.84 26.61 -8.78
N ALA A 812 -1.81 26.08 -9.41
CA ALA A 812 -1.54 26.32 -10.82
C ALA A 812 -0.98 25.07 -11.50
N THR A 813 -1.30 24.88 -12.77
CA THR A 813 -0.78 23.78 -13.57
C THR A 813 0.19 24.30 -14.64
N ARG A 814 1.26 23.56 -14.86
CA ARG A 814 2.17 23.70 -16.00
C ARG A 814 2.23 22.37 -16.75
N SER A 815 2.38 22.45 -18.07
CA SER A 815 2.33 21.28 -18.94
C SER A 815 3.61 21.12 -19.74
N TRP A 816 4.07 19.88 -19.92
CA TRP A 816 5.16 19.52 -20.81
C TRP A 816 4.74 18.38 -21.73
N ASP A 817 5.20 18.43 -22.97
CA ASP A 817 5.22 17.26 -23.86
C ASP A 817 6.54 16.51 -23.62
N VAL A 818 6.45 15.38 -22.92
CA VAL A 818 7.58 14.52 -22.52
C VAL A 818 7.74 13.36 -23.50
N THR A 819 8.95 13.14 -24.00
CA THR A 819 9.27 12.06 -24.94
C THR A 819 10.28 11.10 -24.31
N PRO A 820 9.90 9.84 -24.04
CA PRO A 820 10.83 8.83 -23.59
C PRO A 820 11.91 8.52 -24.62
N ALA A 821 13.09 8.14 -24.14
CA ALA A 821 14.19 7.75 -25.00
C ALA A 821 13.78 6.58 -25.93
N PRO A 822 14.22 6.53 -27.20
CA PRO A 822 13.83 5.46 -28.13
C PRO A 822 14.26 4.03 -27.70
N ASP A 823 15.27 3.93 -26.84
CA ASP A 823 15.79 2.71 -26.25
C ASP A 823 15.19 2.39 -24.87
N ALA A 824 14.30 3.24 -24.34
CA ALA A 824 13.50 2.90 -23.18
C ALA A 824 12.61 1.69 -23.50
N VAL A 825 12.56 0.72 -22.58
CA VAL A 825 11.92 -0.57 -22.83
C VAL A 825 10.40 -0.43 -22.67
N PRO A 826 9.59 -0.64 -23.72
CA PRO A 826 8.12 -0.62 -23.61
C PRO A 826 7.63 -1.56 -22.51
N GLY A 827 6.55 -1.20 -21.83
CA GLY A 827 5.96 -2.00 -20.77
C GLY A 827 6.68 -1.93 -19.42
N THR A 828 7.87 -1.33 -19.31
CA THR A 828 8.55 -1.14 -18.00
C THR A 828 8.10 0.13 -17.30
N GLU A 829 8.26 0.16 -15.98
CA GLU A 829 8.07 1.36 -15.18
C GLU A 829 9.25 2.33 -15.35
N ALA A 830 8.94 3.63 -15.28
CA ALA A 830 9.90 4.71 -15.24
C ALA A 830 9.40 5.76 -14.24
N ARG A 831 10.31 6.30 -13.43
CA ARG A 831 10.01 7.43 -12.54
C ARG A 831 10.16 8.72 -13.34
N ILE A 832 9.11 9.53 -13.36
CA ILE A 832 9.14 10.91 -13.87
C ILE A 832 8.72 11.84 -12.75
N GLY A 833 9.07 13.11 -12.85
CA GLY A 833 8.76 14.06 -11.80
C GLY A 833 8.87 15.50 -12.23
N ALA A 834 8.76 16.37 -11.23
CA ALA A 834 9.00 17.78 -11.36
C ALA A 834 9.62 18.33 -10.07
N VAL A 835 10.41 19.38 -10.22
CA VAL A 835 10.99 20.15 -9.12
C VAL A 835 10.37 21.54 -9.13
N ALA A 836 9.86 21.96 -7.98
CA ALA A 836 9.45 23.34 -7.72
C ALA A 836 10.52 24.06 -6.89
N ARG A 837 10.86 25.29 -7.24
CA ARG A 837 11.83 26.14 -6.51
C ARG A 837 11.28 27.55 -6.30
N TRP A 838 11.47 28.12 -5.11
CA TRP A 838 11.02 29.48 -4.78
C TRP A 838 11.96 30.14 -3.75
N GLY A 839 11.71 31.40 -3.39
CA GLY A 839 12.46 32.09 -2.32
C GLY A 839 13.77 32.78 -2.74
N GLY A 840 14.21 32.63 -4.00
CA GLY A 840 15.34 33.38 -4.55
C GLY A 840 16.71 32.96 -3.97
N GLY A 841 17.34 33.82 -3.15
CA GLY A 841 18.71 33.63 -2.63
C GLY A 841 18.83 32.56 -1.52
N ASP A 842 17.72 32.32 -0.81
CA ASP A 842 17.52 31.21 0.14
C ASP A 842 16.53 30.23 -0.52
N ALA A 843 16.94 29.64 -1.65
CA ALA A 843 16.05 28.86 -2.50
C ALA A 843 15.49 27.63 -1.76
N HIS A 844 14.18 27.64 -1.50
CA HIS A 844 13.43 26.47 -1.10
C HIS A 844 13.15 25.60 -2.33
N GLY A 845 13.05 24.30 -2.15
CA GLY A 845 12.71 23.38 -3.23
C GLY A 845 11.94 22.17 -2.71
N THR A 846 10.96 21.74 -3.50
CA THR A 846 10.28 20.47 -3.31
C THR A 846 10.26 19.71 -4.64
N ARG A 847 10.12 18.39 -4.56
CA ARG A 847 10.08 17.50 -5.72
C ARG A 847 8.92 16.56 -5.55
N ALA A 848 8.22 16.30 -6.65
CA ALA A 848 7.25 15.23 -6.73
C ALA A 848 7.63 14.31 -7.87
N THR A 849 7.41 13.02 -7.67
CA THR A 849 7.65 12.00 -8.67
C THR A 849 6.45 11.08 -8.74
N THR A 850 6.18 10.55 -9.92
CA THR A 850 5.20 9.49 -10.14
C THR A 850 5.87 8.39 -10.96
N THR A 851 5.37 7.17 -10.80
CA THR A 851 5.81 6.03 -11.60
C THR A 851 4.86 5.84 -12.77
N VAL A 852 5.36 5.97 -13.99
CA VAL A 852 4.61 5.69 -15.21
C VAL A 852 5.06 4.37 -15.82
N ARG A 853 4.12 3.57 -16.32
CA ARG A 853 4.45 2.42 -17.16
C ARG A 853 4.54 2.87 -18.61
N LEU A 854 5.60 2.51 -19.31
CA LEU A 854 5.69 2.78 -20.74
C LEU A 854 4.64 1.96 -21.51
N ALA A 855 4.02 2.55 -22.53
CA ALA A 855 3.10 1.84 -23.42
C ALA A 855 3.79 0.58 -23.96
N PHE A 856 3.19 -0.60 -23.74
CA PHE A 856 3.76 -1.84 -24.22
C PHE A 856 3.54 -1.98 -25.73
N ASP A 857 4.62 -2.22 -26.46
CA ASP A 857 4.58 -2.46 -27.90
C ASP A 857 5.49 -3.64 -28.26
N PRO A 858 4.94 -4.81 -28.66
CA PRO A 858 5.75 -5.94 -29.07
C PRO A 858 6.59 -5.66 -30.32
N ALA A 859 6.25 -4.66 -31.15
CA ALA A 859 7.02 -4.30 -32.33
C ALA A 859 8.38 -3.66 -32.00
N TRP A 860 8.58 -3.18 -30.77
CA TRP A 860 9.89 -2.71 -30.30
C TRP A 860 10.92 -3.85 -30.21
N TYR A 861 10.47 -5.09 -30.01
CA TYR A 861 11.30 -6.29 -30.16
C TYR A 861 11.40 -6.60 -31.65
N ASP A 862 12.46 -6.06 -32.26
CA ASP A 862 12.65 -5.97 -33.70
C ASP A 862 13.00 -7.31 -34.37
N ASP A 863 13.41 -8.32 -33.60
CA ASP A 863 13.70 -9.67 -34.09
C ASP A 863 12.56 -10.64 -33.76
N VAL A 864 11.85 -11.12 -34.78
CA VAL A 864 10.86 -12.20 -34.64
C VAL A 864 11.60 -13.53 -34.70
N VAL A 865 11.96 -14.04 -33.53
CA VAL A 865 12.72 -15.29 -33.36
C VAL A 865 11.89 -16.51 -33.77
N LEU A 866 10.59 -16.47 -33.47
CA LEU A 866 9.62 -17.51 -33.83
C LEU A 866 8.25 -16.88 -34.02
N HIS A 867 7.52 -17.32 -35.03
CA HIS A 867 6.08 -17.14 -35.15
C HIS A 867 5.52 -18.39 -35.79
N ASP A 868 4.66 -19.09 -35.07
CA ASP A 868 4.03 -20.34 -35.50
C ASP A 868 2.51 -20.21 -35.37
N ASP A 869 1.84 -20.14 -36.51
CA ASP A 869 0.37 -20.13 -36.61
C ASP A 869 -0.21 -21.55 -36.64
N PHE A 870 0.64 -22.59 -36.56
CA PHE A 870 0.24 -23.99 -36.57
C PHE A 870 -0.61 -24.40 -37.80
N ASP A 871 -0.40 -23.74 -38.95
CA ASP A 871 -0.97 -24.15 -40.25
C ASP A 871 -0.45 -25.55 -40.69
N THR A 872 0.67 -25.99 -40.13
CA THR A 872 1.28 -27.30 -40.36
C THR A 872 1.67 -27.97 -39.04
N ASP A 873 1.92 -29.28 -39.05
CA ASP A 873 2.36 -30.00 -37.85
C ASP A 873 3.82 -29.65 -37.50
N THR A 874 4.00 -28.83 -36.47
CA THR A 874 5.30 -28.38 -35.95
C THR A 874 5.72 -29.12 -34.68
N LEU A 875 5.00 -30.15 -34.23
CA LEU A 875 5.22 -30.81 -32.92
C LEU A 875 6.65 -31.36 -32.73
N ALA A 876 7.37 -31.66 -33.81
CA ALA A 876 8.75 -32.13 -33.76
C ALA A 876 9.73 -31.10 -33.17
N ASP A 877 9.39 -29.82 -33.26
CA ASP A 877 10.20 -28.69 -32.79
C ASP A 877 9.98 -28.37 -31.31
N TRP A 878 9.03 -29.04 -30.66
CA TRP A 878 8.69 -28.85 -29.26
C TRP A 878 9.25 -29.96 -28.37
N THR A 879 9.64 -29.62 -27.14
CA THR A 879 10.02 -30.59 -26.11
C THR A 879 9.06 -30.50 -24.93
N THR A 880 8.68 -31.65 -24.40
CA THR A 880 7.73 -31.73 -23.28
C THR A 880 8.45 -31.75 -21.95
N MET A 881 7.91 -30.99 -21.00
CA MET A 881 8.32 -30.96 -19.60
C MET A 881 7.09 -31.29 -18.75
N GLN A 882 7.26 -32.18 -17.76
CA GLN A 882 6.18 -32.63 -16.88
C GLN A 882 6.38 -32.03 -15.48
N PRO A 883 5.64 -30.97 -15.10
CA PRO A 883 5.92 -30.24 -13.87
C PRO A 883 5.52 -31.00 -12.59
N SER A 884 4.48 -31.86 -12.71
CA SER A 884 3.98 -32.72 -11.64
C SER A 884 3.91 -34.16 -12.12
N ALA A 885 4.55 -35.07 -11.37
CA ALA A 885 4.44 -36.50 -11.62
C ALA A 885 3.04 -37.06 -11.31
N GLY A 886 2.18 -36.29 -10.61
CA GLY A 886 0.82 -36.68 -10.24
C GLY A 886 -0.25 -36.39 -11.30
N GLU A 887 0.05 -35.58 -12.31
CA GLU A 887 -0.86 -35.22 -13.40
C GLU A 887 -0.32 -35.77 -14.73
N ALA A 888 -1.21 -36.29 -15.57
CA ALA A 888 -0.81 -36.87 -16.86
C ALA A 888 -0.43 -35.77 -17.87
N LEU A 889 0.38 -36.12 -18.87
CA LEU A 889 0.61 -35.24 -20.02
C LEU A 889 -0.58 -35.35 -20.99
N PRO A 890 -1.06 -34.24 -21.57
CA PRO A 890 -2.09 -34.29 -22.60
C PRO A 890 -1.56 -34.84 -23.92
N THR A 891 -2.47 -35.28 -24.79
CA THR A 891 -2.15 -35.57 -26.20
C THR A 891 -2.15 -34.26 -26.98
N LEU A 892 -1.03 -33.95 -27.65
CA LEU A 892 -0.92 -32.77 -28.49
C LEU A 892 -1.31 -33.04 -29.95
N ALA A 893 -1.87 -32.04 -30.60
CA ALA A 893 -2.05 -31.97 -32.05
C ALA A 893 -1.76 -30.54 -32.54
N ALA A 894 -0.95 -30.41 -33.59
CA ALA A 894 -0.71 -29.16 -34.30
C ALA A 894 -1.13 -29.29 -35.77
N GLY A 895 -1.79 -28.27 -36.31
CA GLY A 895 -2.33 -28.26 -37.66
C GLY A 895 -3.66 -27.49 -37.73
N ASP A 896 -4.08 -27.15 -38.95
CA ASP A 896 -5.34 -26.43 -39.21
C ASP A 896 -5.46 -25.09 -38.44
N GLY A 897 -4.33 -24.42 -38.18
CA GLY A 897 -4.30 -23.12 -37.52
C GLY A 897 -4.37 -23.18 -35.99
N SER A 898 -4.00 -24.31 -35.37
CA SER A 898 -4.02 -24.45 -33.91
C SER A 898 -3.00 -25.45 -33.35
N LEU A 899 -2.52 -25.17 -32.14
CA LEU A 899 -1.89 -26.15 -31.25
C LEU A 899 -2.87 -26.48 -30.12
N SER A 900 -3.26 -27.74 -30.02
CA SER A 900 -4.24 -28.23 -29.06
C SER A 900 -3.69 -29.32 -28.16
N ALA A 901 -4.13 -29.30 -26.90
CA ALA A 901 -3.82 -30.29 -25.89
C ALA A 901 -5.12 -30.90 -25.37
N THR A 902 -5.25 -32.23 -25.50
CA THR A 902 -6.47 -32.96 -25.12
C THR A 902 -6.20 -34.05 -24.10
N GLY A 903 -7.09 -34.17 -23.10
CA GLY A 903 -7.06 -35.24 -22.12
C GLY A 903 -8.46 -35.68 -21.66
N GLY A 904 -8.60 -36.97 -21.35
CA GLY A 904 -9.85 -37.53 -20.80
C GLY A 904 -9.97 -37.45 -19.27
N ALA A 905 -8.92 -36.99 -18.60
CA ALA A 905 -8.80 -36.78 -17.16
C ALA A 905 -7.75 -35.69 -16.90
N ARG A 906 -7.57 -35.28 -15.64
CA ARG A 906 -6.73 -34.13 -15.27
C ARG A 906 -5.32 -34.27 -15.83
N TYR A 907 -4.89 -33.25 -16.57
CA TYR A 907 -3.59 -33.21 -17.23
C TYR A 907 -2.87 -31.90 -16.97
N TRP A 908 -1.54 -31.94 -17.01
CA TRP A 908 -0.69 -30.76 -17.00
C TRP A 908 0.62 -31.04 -17.73
N GLY A 909 0.95 -30.20 -18.71
CA GLY A 909 2.20 -30.28 -19.44
C GLY A 909 2.69 -28.90 -19.87
N LEU A 910 4.02 -28.74 -19.87
CA LEU A 910 4.71 -27.60 -20.46
C LEU A 910 5.44 -28.05 -21.73
N TYR A 911 5.50 -27.18 -22.72
CA TYR A 911 6.03 -27.46 -24.04
C TYR A 911 6.95 -26.31 -24.46
N GLY A 912 8.26 -26.58 -24.41
CA GLY A 912 9.29 -25.61 -24.75
C GLY A 912 9.74 -25.77 -26.20
N HIS A 913 9.88 -24.68 -26.94
CA HIS A 913 10.35 -24.72 -28.32
C HIS A 913 11.88 -24.94 -28.38
N ARG A 914 12.34 -25.95 -29.11
CA ARG A 914 13.74 -26.45 -29.05
C ARG A 914 14.76 -25.53 -29.69
N THR A 915 14.35 -24.75 -30.69
CA THR A 915 15.26 -23.95 -31.53
C THR A 915 15.11 -22.45 -31.34
N ALA A 916 13.99 -21.98 -30.79
CA ALA A 916 13.81 -20.57 -30.44
C ALA A 916 14.67 -20.24 -29.21
N ARG A 917 15.29 -19.06 -29.21
CA ARG A 917 16.12 -18.58 -28.10
C ARG A 917 15.66 -17.19 -27.71
N ALA A 918 15.30 -17.02 -26.45
CA ALA A 918 15.12 -15.70 -25.87
C ALA A 918 16.50 -15.04 -25.67
N THR A 919 16.50 -13.72 -25.57
CA THR A 919 17.62 -12.89 -25.12
C THR A 919 17.32 -12.36 -23.70
N SER A 920 18.20 -11.51 -23.16
CA SER A 920 17.94 -10.80 -21.90
C SER A 920 16.74 -9.85 -21.95
N SER A 921 16.25 -9.52 -23.15
CA SER A 921 15.07 -8.68 -23.37
C SER A 921 14.21 -9.30 -24.47
N SER A 922 13.18 -10.04 -24.07
CA SER A 922 12.32 -10.80 -24.98
C SER A 922 10.87 -10.77 -24.53
N VAL A 923 9.97 -11.04 -25.47
CA VAL A 923 8.55 -11.26 -25.20
C VAL A 923 8.13 -12.58 -25.83
N VAL A 924 7.38 -13.39 -25.07
CA VAL A 924 6.68 -14.58 -25.54
C VAL A 924 5.19 -14.25 -25.62
N ILE A 925 4.55 -14.47 -26.76
CA ILE A 925 3.17 -14.10 -27.04
C ILE A 925 2.41 -15.34 -27.51
N ALA A 926 1.16 -15.50 -27.09
CA ALA A 926 0.25 -16.51 -27.63
C ALA A 926 -1.16 -15.94 -27.84
N GLU A 927 -1.83 -16.39 -28.91
CA GLU A 927 -3.24 -16.12 -29.12
C GLU A 927 -4.08 -17.28 -28.60
N ILE A 928 -5.05 -17.00 -27.73
CA ILE A 928 -5.91 -18.01 -27.13
C ILE A 928 -6.86 -18.57 -28.21
N GLY A 929 -6.83 -19.87 -28.41
CA GLY A 929 -7.73 -20.56 -29.33
C GLY A 929 -9.03 -20.96 -28.64
N ALA A 930 -8.95 -21.87 -27.67
CA ALA A 930 -10.10 -22.32 -26.89
C ALA A 930 -9.69 -22.84 -25.52
N PHE A 931 -10.55 -22.60 -24.52
CA PHE A 931 -10.54 -23.33 -23.27
C PHE A 931 -11.45 -24.56 -23.34
N SER A 932 -11.29 -25.49 -22.41
CA SER A 932 -12.06 -26.73 -22.44
C SER A 932 -13.54 -26.53 -22.16
N GLY A 933 -13.90 -25.53 -21.32
CA GLY A 933 -15.26 -25.31 -20.84
C GLY A 933 -15.83 -26.48 -20.04
N GLN A 934 -14.97 -27.41 -19.62
CA GLN A 934 -15.33 -28.67 -18.94
C GLN A 934 -14.57 -28.86 -17.62
N GLY A 935 -13.76 -27.89 -17.23
CA GLY A 935 -13.05 -27.83 -15.94
C GLY A 935 -13.98 -27.46 -14.79
N THR A 936 -13.73 -28.05 -13.62
CA THR A 936 -14.36 -27.66 -12.35
C THR A 936 -13.43 -26.87 -11.45
N ALA A 937 -12.11 -27.02 -11.66
CA ALA A 937 -11.08 -26.22 -10.99
C ALA A 937 -9.97 -25.79 -11.97
N GLU A 938 -9.59 -26.66 -12.91
CA GLU A 938 -8.49 -26.40 -13.85
C GLU A 938 -9.00 -26.31 -15.29
N ASP A 939 -8.78 -25.15 -15.89
CA ASP A 939 -8.95 -24.87 -17.32
C ASP A 939 -7.99 -23.74 -17.69
N SER A 940 -6.70 -24.07 -17.77
CA SER A 940 -5.60 -23.11 -17.70
C SER A 940 -4.60 -23.20 -18.84
N LEU A 941 -4.12 -22.02 -19.24
CA LEU A 941 -2.97 -21.80 -20.12
C LEU A 941 -1.80 -21.25 -19.32
N PHE A 942 -0.57 -21.64 -19.69
CA PHE A 942 0.66 -21.09 -19.14
C PHE A 942 1.54 -20.56 -20.28
N LEU A 943 2.21 -19.43 -20.09
CA LEU A 943 3.04 -18.78 -21.12
C LEU A 943 4.32 -18.20 -20.52
N GLY A 944 5.48 -18.48 -21.11
CA GLY A 944 6.71 -17.83 -20.67
C GLY A 944 8.00 -18.56 -21.02
N LEU A 945 8.92 -18.62 -20.05
CA LEU A 945 10.22 -19.27 -20.16
C LEU A 945 10.34 -20.41 -19.13
N ALA A 946 10.78 -21.59 -19.54
CA ALA A 946 10.98 -22.71 -18.63
C ALA A 946 12.19 -23.58 -18.98
N GLY A 947 12.84 -24.12 -17.95
CA GLY A 947 14.00 -25.01 -18.01
C GLY A 947 13.77 -26.37 -17.35
N GLY A 948 14.69 -27.31 -17.57
CA GLY A 948 14.56 -28.70 -17.16
C GLY A 948 14.73 -28.99 -15.66
N ASP A 949 15.18 -28.01 -14.87
CA ASP A 949 15.48 -28.10 -13.43
C ASP A 949 14.43 -27.42 -12.55
N ARG A 950 13.22 -27.17 -13.09
CA ARG A 950 12.14 -26.37 -12.48
C ARG A 950 12.47 -24.88 -12.35
N THR A 951 13.47 -24.38 -13.08
CA THR A 951 13.66 -22.93 -13.25
C THR A 951 12.70 -22.44 -14.33
N TYR A 952 11.77 -21.54 -13.97
CA TYR A 952 10.81 -21.00 -14.92
C TYR A 952 10.24 -19.65 -14.46
N ALA A 953 9.72 -18.91 -15.43
CA ALA A 953 8.82 -17.77 -15.25
C ALA A 953 7.65 -17.96 -16.22
N LEU A 954 6.46 -18.23 -15.69
CA LEU A 954 5.27 -18.59 -16.46
C LEU A 954 4.08 -17.75 -15.98
N ALA A 955 3.54 -16.92 -16.86
CA ALA A 955 2.20 -16.39 -16.68
C ALA A 955 1.20 -17.54 -16.77
N TRP A 956 0.15 -17.53 -15.95
CA TRP A 956 -0.94 -18.49 -16.03
C TRP A 956 -2.30 -17.79 -16.09
N PHE A 957 -3.22 -18.39 -16.83
CA PHE A 957 -4.55 -17.85 -17.09
C PHE A 957 -5.57 -18.98 -16.93
N ASN A 958 -6.47 -18.88 -15.95
CA ASN A 958 -7.49 -19.87 -15.64
C ASN A 958 -8.89 -19.36 -16.03
N HIS A 959 -9.53 -20.08 -16.94
CA HIS A 959 -10.85 -19.74 -17.46
C HIS A 959 -11.98 -20.02 -16.46
N THR A 960 -11.93 -21.14 -15.74
CA THR A 960 -12.97 -21.55 -14.78
C THR A 960 -13.07 -20.61 -13.58
N ASN A 961 -11.94 -20.23 -13.01
CA ASN A 961 -11.88 -19.36 -11.83
C ASN A 961 -11.78 -17.87 -12.19
N VAL A 962 -11.77 -17.53 -13.48
CA VAL A 962 -11.61 -16.15 -13.97
C VAL A 962 -10.40 -15.49 -13.31
N ALA A 963 -9.28 -16.21 -13.26
CA ALA A 963 -8.14 -15.85 -12.44
C ALA A 963 -6.86 -15.96 -13.28
N SER A 964 -5.92 -15.03 -13.07
CA SER A 964 -4.63 -15.06 -13.75
C SER A 964 -3.51 -14.66 -12.80
N GLY A 965 -2.28 -15.06 -13.10
CA GLY A 965 -1.13 -14.81 -12.24
C GLY A 965 0.19 -15.14 -12.91
N LEU A 966 1.24 -15.20 -12.11
CA LEU A 966 2.59 -15.54 -12.56
C LEU A 966 3.24 -16.47 -11.56
N ASP A 967 3.86 -17.53 -12.05
CA ASP A 967 4.71 -18.39 -11.24
C ASP A 967 6.16 -18.21 -11.67
N TYR A 968 7.06 -18.00 -10.70
CA TYR A 968 8.49 -18.03 -10.96
C TYR A 968 9.27 -18.83 -9.90
N VAL A 969 10.34 -19.48 -10.35
CA VAL A 969 11.19 -20.35 -9.53
C VAL A 969 12.63 -20.24 -10.02
N GLY A 970 13.57 -20.03 -9.09
CA GLY A 970 15.01 -20.27 -9.30
C GLY A 970 15.58 -21.09 -8.16
N GLY A 971 15.32 -22.40 -8.18
CA GLY A 971 15.74 -23.35 -7.13
C GLY A 971 14.59 -24.10 -6.45
N ALA A 972 14.73 -24.41 -5.15
CA ALA A 972 13.80 -25.31 -4.44
C ALA A 972 12.49 -24.64 -3.94
N ASN A 973 12.42 -23.30 -3.97
CA ASN A 973 11.27 -22.52 -3.50
C ASN A 973 10.71 -21.70 -4.66
N GLY A 974 9.39 -21.67 -4.80
CA GLY A 974 8.68 -20.87 -5.80
C GLY A 974 7.88 -19.74 -5.17
N SER A 975 7.69 -18.68 -5.93
CA SER A 975 6.80 -17.57 -5.61
C SER A 975 5.72 -17.50 -6.69
N SER A 976 4.49 -17.22 -6.26
CA SER A 976 3.31 -17.13 -7.13
C SER A 976 2.53 -15.86 -6.79
N PRO A 977 2.95 -14.69 -7.30
CA PRO A 977 2.11 -13.51 -7.21
C PRO A 977 0.81 -13.73 -7.98
N TYR A 978 -0.29 -13.48 -7.28
CA TYR A 978 -1.65 -13.48 -7.82
C TYR A 978 -2.02 -12.06 -8.26
N PHE A 979 -2.58 -11.90 -9.45
CA PHE A 979 -2.84 -10.58 -10.04
C PHE A 979 -4.33 -10.24 -10.18
N GLY A 980 -5.23 -11.01 -9.56
CA GLY A 980 -6.67 -10.69 -9.49
C GLY A 980 -7.57 -11.57 -10.34
N LEU A 981 -8.86 -11.21 -10.38
CA LEU A 981 -9.91 -11.91 -11.11
C LEU A 981 -10.16 -11.26 -12.48
N ARG A 982 -9.56 -11.78 -13.55
CA ARG A 982 -9.90 -11.41 -14.93
C ARG A 982 -9.74 -12.63 -15.85
N GLY A 983 -10.75 -12.87 -16.68
CA GLY A 983 -10.81 -14.00 -17.60
C GLY A 983 -10.60 -13.53 -19.04
N TYR A 984 -9.76 -14.27 -19.78
CA TYR A 984 -9.53 -14.03 -21.20
C TYR A 984 -10.19 -15.13 -22.03
N GLY A 985 -10.58 -14.80 -23.25
CA GLY A 985 -11.33 -15.68 -24.13
C GLY A 985 -10.60 -16.02 -25.43
N PRO A 986 -11.19 -16.88 -26.26
CA PRO A 986 -10.77 -17.06 -27.64
C PRO A 986 -10.54 -15.74 -28.38
N GLY A 987 -9.40 -15.60 -29.06
CA GLY A 987 -9.00 -14.41 -29.81
C GLY A 987 -8.24 -13.35 -29.01
N SER A 988 -8.24 -13.42 -27.68
CA SER A 988 -7.34 -12.58 -26.86
C SER A 988 -5.88 -13.00 -27.07
N ARG A 989 -4.96 -12.03 -27.14
CA ARG A 989 -3.52 -12.31 -27.14
C ARG A 989 -2.95 -12.06 -25.75
N ILE A 990 -2.08 -12.93 -25.29
CA ILE A 990 -1.41 -12.85 -23.99
C ILE A 990 0.09 -12.81 -24.20
N ALA A 991 0.81 -12.07 -23.36
CA ALA A 991 2.26 -11.90 -23.47
C ALA A 991 2.93 -11.99 -22.10
N LEU A 992 4.09 -12.66 -22.07
CA LEU A 992 5.07 -12.53 -20.99
C LEU A 992 6.31 -11.80 -21.52
N GLN A 993 6.55 -10.62 -21.00
CA GLN A 993 7.77 -9.85 -21.18
C GLN A 993 8.81 -10.26 -20.13
N VAL A 994 10.05 -10.41 -20.57
CA VAL A 994 11.20 -10.67 -19.70
C VAL A 994 12.29 -9.64 -20.01
N ASN A 995 12.77 -8.94 -18.99
CA ASN A 995 13.86 -7.98 -19.09
C ASN A 995 14.81 -8.13 -17.90
N GLY A 996 15.90 -8.87 -18.09
CA GLY A 996 16.81 -9.26 -17.00
C GLY A 996 16.08 -10.06 -15.92
N ALA A 997 16.08 -9.54 -14.69
CA ALA A 997 15.37 -10.12 -13.54
C ALA A 997 13.88 -9.71 -13.44
N ARG A 998 13.39 -8.81 -14.30
CA ARG A 998 12.00 -8.35 -14.29
C ARG A 998 11.16 -9.17 -15.27
N VAL A 999 9.96 -9.56 -14.85
CA VAL A 999 8.96 -10.22 -15.68
C VAL A 999 7.61 -9.53 -15.55
N ASP A 1000 6.94 -9.28 -16.68
CA ASP A 1000 5.66 -8.57 -16.74
C ASP A 1000 4.71 -9.31 -17.70
N VAL A 1001 3.42 -9.33 -17.34
CA VAL A 1001 2.34 -10.00 -18.05
C VAL A 1001 1.43 -8.97 -18.68
N PHE A 1002 1.10 -9.15 -19.96
CA PHE A 1002 0.19 -8.29 -20.71
C PHE A 1002 -0.86 -9.12 -21.43
N ALA A 1003 -1.99 -8.49 -21.72
CA ALA A 1003 -3.03 -9.04 -22.59
C ALA A 1003 -3.52 -7.99 -23.58
N GLU A 1004 -3.90 -8.41 -24.78
CA GLU A 1004 -4.47 -7.58 -25.83
C GLU A 1004 -5.95 -7.92 -26.03
N GLU A 1005 -6.80 -6.90 -25.90
CA GLU A 1005 -8.23 -6.93 -26.22
C GLU A 1005 -8.55 -5.75 -27.14
N ASP A 1006 -9.30 -5.99 -28.21
CA ASP A 1006 -9.68 -4.97 -29.21
C ASP A 1006 -8.52 -4.10 -29.74
N GLY A 1007 -7.32 -4.68 -29.85
CA GLY A 1007 -6.12 -4.02 -30.36
C GLY A 1007 -5.34 -3.20 -29.34
N THR A 1008 -5.70 -3.26 -28.06
CA THR A 1008 -5.05 -2.51 -26.98
C THR A 1008 -4.36 -3.45 -26.01
N TRP A 1009 -3.04 -3.30 -25.84
CA TRP A 1009 -2.27 -4.03 -24.85
C TRP A 1009 -2.41 -3.40 -23.47
N THR A 1010 -2.84 -4.20 -22.51
CA THR A 1010 -2.99 -3.80 -21.10
C THR A 1010 -2.00 -4.58 -20.25
N TRP A 1011 -1.32 -3.89 -19.33
CA TRP A 1011 -0.51 -4.55 -18.31
C TRP A 1011 -1.41 -5.16 -17.26
N TYR A 1012 -1.10 -6.38 -16.84
CA TYR A 1012 -1.92 -7.13 -15.90
C TYR A 1012 -1.21 -7.41 -14.57
N GLY A 1013 0.11 -7.56 -14.60
CA GLY A 1013 0.89 -7.83 -13.40
C GLY A 1013 2.35 -8.11 -13.73
N GLY A 1014 3.21 -8.06 -12.73
CA GLY A 1014 4.63 -8.30 -12.92
C GLY A 1014 5.40 -8.27 -11.61
N THR A 1015 6.64 -8.74 -11.64
CA THR A 1015 7.50 -8.78 -10.46
C THR A 1015 8.97 -8.85 -10.85
N THR A 1016 9.83 -8.56 -9.88
CA THR A 1016 11.27 -8.82 -9.98
C THR A 1016 11.55 -10.16 -9.33
N THR A 1017 12.22 -11.08 -10.03
CA THR A 1017 12.46 -12.46 -9.58
C THR A 1017 13.50 -12.58 -8.46
N GLY A 1018 13.89 -11.49 -7.81
CA GLY A 1018 14.90 -11.46 -6.74
C GLY A 1018 16.29 -11.94 -7.18
N GLY A 1019 16.59 -11.87 -8.49
CA GLY A 1019 17.82 -12.40 -9.08
C GLY A 1019 17.85 -13.94 -9.23
N THR A 1020 16.79 -14.64 -8.82
CA THR A 1020 16.71 -16.11 -8.95
C THR A 1020 16.50 -16.57 -10.40
N LEU A 1021 15.88 -15.72 -11.23
CA LEU A 1021 15.75 -15.88 -12.68
C LEU A 1021 16.07 -14.54 -13.34
N ASP A 1022 17.35 -14.31 -13.62
CA ASP A 1022 17.85 -13.13 -14.30
C ASP A 1022 18.36 -13.50 -15.69
N THR A 1023 17.65 -13.10 -16.73
CA THR A 1023 18.03 -13.40 -18.13
C THR A 1023 19.21 -12.58 -18.63
N SER A 1024 19.70 -11.60 -17.85
CA SER A 1024 20.97 -10.96 -18.12
C SER A 1024 22.16 -11.88 -17.81
N ASP A 1025 21.96 -12.92 -16.99
CA ASP A 1025 22.93 -13.99 -16.77
C ASP A 1025 22.88 -15.00 -17.95
N PRO A 1026 23.96 -15.11 -18.74
CA PRO A 1026 24.01 -16.04 -19.86
C PRO A 1026 23.81 -17.51 -19.47
N ASP A 1027 24.19 -17.91 -18.26
CA ASP A 1027 24.06 -19.29 -17.79
C ASP A 1027 22.59 -19.63 -17.45
N VAL A 1028 21.87 -18.68 -16.83
CA VAL A 1028 20.43 -18.80 -16.59
C VAL A 1028 19.69 -18.84 -17.92
N LEU A 1029 19.97 -17.89 -18.82
CA LEU A 1029 19.31 -17.79 -20.11
C LEU A 1029 19.51 -19.03 -20.99
N ALA A 1030 20.70 -19.65 -20.97
CA ALA A 1030 20.99 -20.83 -21.78
C ALA A 1030 20.15 -22.06 -21.40
N GLY A 1031 19.63 -22.11 -20.17
CA GLY A 1031 18.79 -23.20 -19.65
C GLY A 1031 17.30 -23.05 -19.95
N LEU A 1032 16.85 -21.89 -20.43
CA LEU A 1032 15.45 -21.54 -20.59
C LEU A 1032 14.97 -21.66 -22.04
N LEU A 1033 13.76 -22.21 -22.22
CA LEU A 1033 13.08 -22.32 -23.51
C LEU A 1033 11.79 -21.49 -23.50
N PRO A 1034 11.46 -20.77 -24.60
CA PRO A 1034 10.11 -20.24 -24.80
C PRO A 1034 9.08 -21.37 -24.72
N THR A 1035 8.08 -21.21 -23.87
CA THR A 1035 7.23 -22.30 -23.38
C THR A 1035 5.76 -21.91 -23.37
N ILE A 1036 4.91 -22.82 -23.85
CA ILE A 1036 3.47 -22.84 -23.63
C ILE A 1036 3.11 -24.02 -22.73
N GLY A 1037 2.12 -23.87 -21.84
CA GLY A 1037 1.61 -24.94 -21.01
C GLY A 1037 0.10 -25.05 -21.05
N PHE A 1038 -0.39 -26.27 -20.83
CA PHE A 1038 -1.80 -26.59 -20.81
C PHE A 1038 -2.13 -27.41 -19.57
N ARG A 1039 -3.15 -27.01 -18.82
CA ARG A 1039 -3.67 -27.75 -17.67
C ARG A 1039 -5.19 -27.73 -17.70
N ALA A 1040 -5.82 -28.90 -17.68
CA ALA A 1040 -7.27 -28.95 -17.53
C ALA A 1040 -7.70 -30.23 -16.82
N ASP A 1041 -8.87 -30.20 -16.18
CA ASP A 1041 -9.46 -31.40 -15.58
C ASP A 1041 -9.84 -32.45 -16.65
N ARG A 1042 -10.21 -32.00 -17.85
CA ARG A 1042 -10.52 -32.81 -19.04
C ARG A 1042 -10.85 -31.89 -20.23
N GLY A 1043 -10.93 -32.48 -21.42
CA GLY A 1043 -11.31 -31.76 -22.63
C GLY A 1043 -10.08 -31.27 -23.40
N THR A 1044 -10.25 -30.19 -24.17
CA THR A 1044 -9.23 -29.63 -25.05
C THR A 1044 -9.00 -28.17 -24.72
N VAL A 1045 -7.75 -27.78 -24.55
CA VAL A 1045 -7.32 -26.38 -24.51
C VAL A 1045 -6.40 -26.15 -25.71
N SER A 1046 -6.49 -25.00 -26.37
CA SER A 1046 -5.71 -24.69 -27.57
C SER A 1046 -5.30 -23.24 -27.69
N ILE A 1047 -4.22 -23.00 -28.43
CA ILE A 1047 -3.78 -21.69 -28.91
C ILE A 1047 -3.85 -21.62 -30.43
N ALA A 1048 -4.09 -20.43 -30.97
CA ALA A 1048 -4.12 -20.18 -32.41
C ALA A 1048 -2.73 -19.81 -32.96
N SER A 1049 -1.91 -19.12 -32.18
CA SER A 1049 -0.53 -18.77 -32.57
C SER A 1049 0.40 -18.74 -31.36
N PHE A 1050 1.69 -18.94 -31.62
CA PHE A 1050 2.78 -18.77 -30.65
C PHE A 1050 3.92 -17.97 -31.27
N GLU A 1051 4.34 -16.91 -30.60
CA GLU A 1051 5.32 -15.95 -31.10
C GLU A 1051 6.37 -15.64 -30.04
N VAL A 1052 7.63 -15.52 -30.47
CA VAL A 1052 8.74 -15.09 -29.63
C VAL A 1052 9.43 -13.96 -30.35
N ARG A 1053 9.51 -12.80 -29.69
CA ARG A 1053 10.30 -11.67 -30.18
C ARG A 1053 11.43 -11.36 -29.21
N ALA A 1054 12.56 -10.95 -29.76
CA ALA A 1054 13.72 -10.51 -29.01
C ALA A 1054 14.11 -9.11 -29.46
N ARG A 1055 14.75 -8.36 -28.56
CA ARG A 1055 15.45 -7.15 -28.95
C ARG A 1055 16.81 -7.56 -29.49
N SER A 1056 17.10 -7.18 -30.74
CA SER A 1056 18.43 -7.31 -31.31
C SER A 1056 19.42 -6.59 -30.40
N ALA A 1057 20.45 -7.29 -29.91
CA ALA A 1057 21.51 -6.64 -29.16
C ALA A 1057 22.06 -5.49 -30.00
N ALA A 1058 22.20 -4.30 -29.41
CA ALA A 1058 22.82 -3.17 -30.11
C ALA A 1058 24.16 -3.65 -30.71
N PRO A 1059 24.37 -3.51 -32.03
CA PRO A 1059 25.52 -4.10 -32.68
C PRO A 1059 26.80 -3.56 -32.02
N GLY A 1060 27.60 -4.47 -31.45
CA GLY A 1060 28.88 -4.12 -30.85
C GLY A 1060 29.81 -3.43 -31.85
N PRO A 1061 30.83 -2.70 -31.39
CA PRO A 1061 31.70 -1.93 -32.26
C PRO A 1061 32.38 -2.83 -33.30
N GLN A 1062 32.23 -2.47 -34.57
CA GLN A 1062 32.74 -3.21 -35.72
C GLN A 1062 34.08 -2.63 -36.19
N VAL A 1063 35.08 -3.49 -36.40
CA VAL A 1063 36.38 -3.11 -36.97
C VAL A 1063 36.77 -3.96 -38.16
N ASP A 1064 37.28 -3.32 -39.21
CA ASP A 1064 37.98 -3.99 -40.31
C ASP A 1064 39.46 -4.17 -39.95
N VAL A 1065 39.87 -5.42 -39.71
CA VAL A 1065 41.23 -5.74 -39.27
C VAL A 1065 42.07 -6.30 -40.40
N THR A 1066 43.27 -5.74 -40.58
CA THR A 1066 44.29 -6.29 -41.48
C THR A 1066 45.62 -6.44 -40.75
N ALA A 1067 46.28 -7.57 -40.97
CA ALA A 1067 47.62 -7.84 -40.45
C ALA A 1067 48.54 -8.25 -41.60
N THR A 1068 49.71 -7.63 -41.70
CA THR A 1068 50.69 -7.92 -42.75
C THR A 1068 52.10 -7.96 -42.17
N SER A 1069 52.90 -8.92 -42.62
CA SER A 1069 54.33 -8.94 -42.30
C SER A 1069 55.12 -8.25 -43.41
N ARG A 1070 56.15 -7.47 -43.05
CA ARG A 1070 56.98 -6.71 -43.99
C ARG A 1070 58.41 -6.54 -43.49
N CYS A 1071 59.33 -6.30 -44.42
CA CYS A 1071 60.73 -6.01 -44.11
C CYS A 1071 60.98 -4.51 -44.02
N LEU A 1072 61.58 -4.08 -42.90
CA LEU A 1072 62.06 -2.71 -42.71
C LEU A 1072 63.51 -2.78 -42.24
N ALA A 1073 64.44 -2.25 -43.06
CA ALA A 1073 65.87 -2.20 -42.77
C ALA A 1073 66.48 -3.56 -42.32
N GLY A 1074 66.09 -4.66 -42.96
CA GLY A 1074 66.59 -6.02 -42.65
C GLY A 1074 65.96 -6.69 -41.43
N THR A 1075 64.94 -6.09 -40.82
CA THR A 1075 64.16 -6.68 -39.73
C THR A 1075 62.72 -6.93 -40.18
N ALA A 1076 62.15 -8.08 -39.81
CA ALA A 1076 60.74 -8.40 -40.04
C ALA A 1076 59.85 -7.66 -39.03
N HIS A 1077 58.75 -7.08 -39.51
CA HIS A 1077 57.73 -6.42 -38.71
C HIS A 1077 56.34 -6.97 -39.05
N VAL A 1078 55.45 -7.03 -38.06
CA VAL A 1078 54.02 -7.29 -38.25
C VAL A 1078 53.27 -5.97 -38.09
N ALA A 1079 52.66 -5.47 -39.15
CA ALA A 1079 51.81 -4.29 -39.16
C ALA A 1079 50.35 -4.69 -39.03
N VAL A 1080 49.70 -4.23 -37.95
CA VAL A 1080 48.28 -4.46 -37.67
C VAL A 1080 47.55 -3.12 -37.82
N ARG A 1081 46.46 -3.13 -38.57
CA ARG A 1081 45.54 -2.00 -38.74
C ARG A 1081 44.13 -2.46 -38.40
N ALA A 1082 43.43 -1.73 -37.55
CA ALA A 1082 42.02 -1.92 -37.27
C ALA A 1082 41.29 -0.61 -37.61
N ALA A 1083 40.44 -0.63 -38.63
CA ALA A 1083 39.61 0.51 -39.00
C ALA A 1083 38.24 0.37 -38.33
N TYR A 1084 37.90 1.30 -37.43
CA TYR A 1084 36.62 1.28 -36.73
C TYR A 1084 35.54 1.76 -37.68
N THR A 1085 34.60 0.88 -38.02
CA THR A 1085 33.52 1.20 -38.96
C THR A 1085 32.30 1.76 -38.25
N GLY A 1086 32.09 1.43 -36.97
CA GLY A 1086 31.01 1.97 -36.14
C GLY A 1086 30.24 0.90 -35.37
N THR A 1087 29.17 1.28 -34.66
CA THR A 1087 28.19 0.37 -34.04
C THR A 1087 27.00 0.19 -34.98
N GLY A 1088 27.05 -0.81 -35.87
CA GLY A 1088 25.93 -1.13 -36.79
C GLY A 1088 26.07 -0.63 -38.24
N GLY A 1089 27.22 -0.07 -38.63
CA GLY A 1089 27.48 0.37 -40.00
C GLY A 1089 28.46 1.54 -40.07
N ALA A 1090 28.90 1.89 -41.28
CA ALA A 1090 29.93 2.92 -41.51
C ALA A 1090 29.51 4.31 -40.97
N GLY A 1091 30.20 4.81 -39.95
CA GLY A 1091 30.11 6.20 -39.48
C GLY A 1091 29.19 6.47 -38.28
N LEU A 1092 28.68 5.43 -37.60
CA LEU A 1092 27.85 5.56 -36.39
C LEU A 1092 28.60 5.08 -35.14
N GLY A 1093 28.42 5.73 -33.99
CA GLY A 1093 28.93 5.26 -32.68
C GLY A 1093 29.92 6.20 -31.98
N GLU A 1094 30.06 6.03 -30.66
CA GLU A 1094 31.02 6.77 -29.84
C GLU A 1094 32.48 6.31 -30.09
N PRO A 1095 33.50 7.12 -29.74
CA PRO A 1095 34.89 6.72 -29.79
C PRO A 1095 35.18 5.47 -28.93
N VAL A 1096 36.03 4.59 -29.44
CA VAL A 1096 36.36 3.30 -28.80
C VAL A 1096 37.85 3.15 -28.50
N ASP A 1097 38.19 2.33 -27.52
CA ASP A 1097 39.57 1.95 -27.22
C ASP A 1097 39.94 0.66 -27.97
N VAL A 1098 40.98 0.70 -28.81
CA VAL A 1098 41.40 -0.42 -29.65
C VAL A 1098 42.77 -0.95 -29.20
N GLU A 1099 42.80 -2.17 -28.66
CA GLU A 1099 44.01 -2.90 -28.28
C GLU A 1099 44.45 -3.85 -29.41
N LEU A 1100 45.63 -3.60 -29.98
CA LEU A 1100 46.28 -4.42 -31.00
C LEU A 1100 47.30 -5.36 -30.34
N VAL A 1101 47.12 -6.68 -30.48
CA VAL A 1101 47.92 -7.72 -29.82
C VAL A 1101 48.60 -8.61 -30.84
N THR A 1102 49.92 -8.82 -30.69
CA THR A 1102 50.71 -9.80 -31.45
C THR A 1102 51.67 -10.53 -30.51
N PRO A 1103 52.29 -11.66 -30.93
CA PRO A 1103 53.37 -12.29 -30.16
C PRO A 1103 54.59 -11.39 -29.90
N PHE A 1104 54.70 -10.26 -30.60
CA PHE A 1104 55.83 -9.33 -30.54
C PHE A 1104 55.55 -8.07 -29.71
N GLY A 1105 54.32 -7.91 -29.22
CA GLY A 1105 53.91 -6.81 -28.36
C GLY A 1105 52.43 -6.46 -28.48
N THR A 1106 51.98 -5.58 -27.58
CA THR A 1106 50.61 -5.05 -27.50
C THR A 1106 50.62 -3.53 -27.55
N ARG A 1107 49.60 -2.92 -28.15
CA ARG A 1107 49.41 -1.46 -28.17
C ARG A 1107 47.93 -1.11 -28.12
N THR A 1108 47.54 -0.29 -27.15
CA THR A 1108 46.21 0.33 -27.08
C THR A 1108 46.22 1.72 -27.71
N VAL A 1109 45.21 2.01 -28.53
CA VAL A 1109 44.91 3.33 -29.09
C VAL A 1109 43.54 3.73 -28.54
N THR A 1110 43.51 4.78 -27.73
CA THR A 1110 42.28 5.23 -27.05
C THR A 1110 41.51 6.23 -27.90
N GLY A 1111 40.18 6.25 -27.80
CA GLY A 1111 39.32 7.26 -28.43
C GLY A 1111 39.34 7.24 -29.97
N VAL A 1112 39.34 6.04 -30.58
CA VAL A 1112 39.24 5.86 -32.03
C VAL A 1112 37.80 6.16 -32.47
N ALA A 1113 37.59 7.24 -33.22
CA ALA A 1113 36.28 7.64 -33.74
C ALA A 1113 35.83 6.76 -34.94
N PRO A 1114 34.51 6.66 -35.24
CA PRO A 1114 34.04 5.96 -36.42
C PRO A 1114 34.68 6.49 -37.71
N GLY A 1115 35.14 5.60 -38.58
CA GLY A 1115 35.89 5.91 -39.80
C GLY A 1115 37.40 6.06 -39.61
N GLU A 1116 37.89 6.20 -38.37
CA GLU A 1116 39.31 6.25 -38.04
C GLU A 1116 39.92 4.85 -37.85
N ASN A 1117 41.24 4.78 -37.71
CA ASN A 1117 41.91 3.50 -37.49
C ASN A 1117 42.98 3.54 -36.39
N ALA A 1118 43.09 2.42 -35.68
CA ALA A 1118 44.24 2.10 -34.86
C ALA A 1118 45.28 1.37 -35.71
N TYR A 1119 46.55 1.75 -35.57
CA TYR A 1119 47.65 1.15 -36.32
C TYR A 1119 48.90 0.99 -35.46
N GLN A 1120 49.53 -0.18 -35.52
CA GLN A 1120 50.85 -0.40 -34.95
C GLN A 1120 51.65 -1.40 -35.79
N SER A 1121 52.96 -1.12 -35.93
CA SER A 1121 53.91 -2.06 -36.51
C SER A 1121 54.84 -2.60 -35.43
N PHE A 1122 54.75 -3.89 -35.14
CA PHE A 1122 55.53 -4.59 -34.12
C PHE A 1122 56.78 -5.20 -34.75
N SER A 1123 57.96 -4.89 -34.21
CA SER A 1123 59.21 -5.50 -34.67
C SER A 1123 59.33 -6.92 -34.14
N ALA A 1124 59.60 -7.89 -35.01
CA ALA A 1124 59.93 -9.25 -34.61
C ALA A 1124 61.36 -9.35 -34.01
N ARG A 1125 62.16 -8.27 -34.09
CA ARG A 1125 63.58 -8.22 -33.66
C ARG A 1125 64.44 -9.33 -34.28
N ALA A 1126 64.03 -9.83 -35.44
CA ALA A 1126 64.69 -10.87 -36.23
C ALA A 1126 64.50 -10.58 -37.73
N GLY A 1127 65.34 -11.16 -38.58
CA GLY A 1127 65.17 -11.09 -40.04
C GLY A 1127 63.97 -11.90 -40.53
N THR A 1128 63.46 -12.86 -39.75
CA THR A 1128 62.38 -13.76 -40.17
C THR A 1128 61.21 -13.73 -39.19
N VAL A 1129 59.98 -13.76 -39.72
CA VAL A 1129 58.75 -14.01 -38.95
C VAL A 1129 57.95 -15.13 -39.62
N THR A 1130 57.44 -16.09 -38.84
CA THR A 1130 56.54 -17.14 -39.33
C THR A 1130 55.13 -16.59 -39.53
N ALA A 1131 54.29 -17.29 -40.30
CA ALA A 1131 52.88 -16.94 -40.39
C ALA A 1131 52.21 -17.09 -39.02
N GLY A 1132 51.24 -16.23 -38.72
CA GLY A 1132 50.52 -16.21 -37.45
C GLY A 1132 49.31 -15.29 -37.51
N GLU A 1133 48.70 -15.01 -36.36
CA GLU A 1133 47.52 -14.14 -36.24
C GLU A 1133 47.78 -12.98 -35.29
N ALA A 1134 47.18 -11.84 -35.60
CA ALA A 1134 47.07 -10.70 -34.70
C ALA A 1134 45.64 -10.64 -34.14
N THR A 1135 45.52 -10.31 -32.86
CA THR A 1135 44.22 -10.11 -32.19
C THR A 1135 43.99 -8.62 -31.99
N VAL A 1136 42.77 -8.17 -32.21
CA VAL A 1136 42.31 -6.80 -31.94
C VAL A 1136 41.15 -6.86 -30.98
N ARG A 1137 41.23 -6.13 -29.88
CA ARG A 1137 40.12 -5.96 -28.92
C ARG A 1137 39.64 -4.53 -28.96
N VAL A 1138 38.33 -4.33 -28.98
CA VAL A 1138 37.70 -3.01 -29.04
C VAL A 1138 36.82 -2.87 -27.82
N THR A 1139 37.04 -1.82 -27.03
CA THR A 1139 36.27 -1.52 -25.82
C THR A 1139 35.48 -0.24 -26.07
N ASP A 1140 34.16 -0.29 -25.93
CA ASP A 1140 33.32 0.91 -26.03
C ASP A 1140 33.22 1.66 -24.70
N ALA A 1141 32.55 2.82 -24.73
CA ALA A 1141 32.32 3.66 -23.55
C ALA A 1141 31.54 2.96 -22.44
N ALA A 1142 30.77 1.91 -22.77
CA ALA A 1142 30.04 1.08 -21.81
C ALA A 1142 30.89 -0.07 -21.25
N GLY A 1143 32.17 -0.16 -21.63
CA GLY A 1143 33.10 -1.20 -21.15
C GLY A 1143 32.94 -2.56 -21.84
N ARG A 1144 32.10 -2.66 -22.89
CA ARG A 1144 31.90 -3.91 -23.63
C ARG A 1144 33.09 -4.14 -24.56
N VAL A 1145 33.64 -5.35 -24.53
CA VAL A 1145 34.82 -5.73 -25.33
C VAL A 1145 34.45 -6.67 -26.47
N THR A 1146 34.68 -6.26 -27.73
CA THR A 1146 34.61 -7.14 -28.91
C THR A 1146 36.01 -7.56 -29.36
N GLN A 1147 36.16 -8.79 -29.87
CA GLN A 1147 37.46 -9.33 -30.28
C GLN A 1147 37.44 -9.80 -31.73
N HIS A 1148 38.48 -9.40 -32.48
CA HIS A 1148 38.68 -9.72 -33.89
C HIS A 1148 40.08 -10.30 -34.12
N THR A 1149 40.25 -11.11 -35.16
CA THR A 1149 41.56 -11.69 -35.53
C THR A 1149 41.87 -11.47 -37.01
N ALA A 1150 43.15 -11.29 -37.33
CA ALA A 1150 43.61 -11.19 -38.71
C ALA A 1150 44.94 -11.95 -38.92
N PRO A 1151 45.02 -12.84 -39.93
CA PRO A 1151 46.26 -13.57 -40.22
C PRO A 1151 47.29 -12.66 -40.90
N TYR A 1152 48.58 -12.90 -40.60
CA TYR A 1152 49.71 -12.33 -41.35
C TYR A 1152 50.62 -13.46 -41.89
N PRO A 1153 51.19 -13.30 -43.11
CA PRO A 1153 52.01 -14.33 -43.73
C PRO A 1153 53.41 -14.43 -43.10
N ALA A 1154 54.13 -15.52 -43.40
CA ALA A 1154 55.55 -15.61 -43.08
C ALA A 1154 56.37 -14.66 -43.97
N THR A 1155 57.37 -13.98 -43.42
CA THR A 1155 58.25 -13.07 -44.17
C THR A 1155 59.70 -13.24 -43.72
N THR A 1156 60.63 -13.26 -44.68
CA THR A 1156 62.08 -13.29 -44.46
C THR A 1156 62.73 -12.07 -45.11
N CYS A 1157 63.49 -11.34 -44.29
CA CYS A 1157 64.35 -10.21 -44.58
C CYS A 1157 65.81 -10.66 -44.36
#